data_AF-A0A8T1VJC5-F1
#
_entry.id   AF-A0A8T1VJC5-F1
#
_cell.length_a   1.000
_cell.length_b   1.000
_cell.length_c   1.000
_cell.angle_alpha   90.00
_cell.angle_beta   90.00
_cell.angle_gamma   90.00
#
_symmetry.space_group_name_H-M   'P 1'
#
loop_
_entity.id
_entity.type
_entity.pdbx_description
1 polymer ?
#
loop_
_entity_poly.entity_id
_entity_poly.type
_entity_poly.pdbx_seq_one_letter_code
_entity_poly.pdbx_strand_id
1 'polypeptide(L)'
;MRWRDVALAVAVCVSGVLRLCGAGGLELDLRTSSALQVNQVLRTLYAKGDMVRLKEIAEQVVQQNNTEVLQDLSFPTVYQYLGVAQYSLGDLEEATKTFELAVKVNEDDTHSWVHLGNCYLYQKKLPEAVAALEVGVKQKGSVKDTYALVKVRNWMADWKDREDLLAQVRETLEEGLRSGQLPDANAFDVVKLPPKMLVELRRRAYQQSDATTERFEHTQLRLQAPELRVGFVSSDFGVHPVSSLLRGLLALLSSPGHQTKVYCFTLSNASSWWSRNISRTVDFMISLKGKNPLDAAKLIQSHEIHVLVDLNGHTLHSGINIFTHRPAPVQVTYLGYPMTTGNPSIDFVLSDGVATPAETSGDSFSEKLLLLPMHYIVNDHLQMLGHTLEGNRPPLSTFFELDDNTFVFATFSNWQKMDPSVFSAWMEILARVPSSVMWFQQYFGHEGVIVNLRAEAEAHGIDGERLIFSPLDPWIDHTYRKRIADLILDTPLKNGHTTILDALCAGVPVITLEGERMSNRATSSAMNALDLRDLIVNSIKEYVELAVYLATHKHVLQQLRKRVEDNRLRYPLFDTAQYTTKFEESIKVAWQVKKSRLQAGGLPHEMHIFPSIQSSVVGPRSFPVLSAKEDNHVEDEYVVRVQNALDAQQPIRLHIGGHVHSPDWWIVDANDGDIVDFVMYISNLYAFPDGSVDTIYSSHVLEHCTHGFGHELERTLSEWHRVLRPGGQLLVSVPNLFALATLFINESIPHQHRVWIMTVMYGGQIDQYDLHKVGFDEAILVAYLTQAGFCDVTRHDDFGLFDDSSVLVIYDIPISLNIQARAC
;
A
#
# COMPACT_ATOMS: atom_id res chain seq x y z
N MET A 1 64.48 13.62 29.51
CA MET A 1 63.48 12.61 29.12
C MET A 1 62.65 13.18 27.99
N ARG A 2 62.80 12.65 26.77
CA ARG A 2 62.22 13.23 25.56
C ARG A 2 61.20 12.27 24.96
N TRP A 3 60.09 12.84 24.49
CA TRP A 3 58.92 12.26 23.83
C TRP A 3 59.16 11.31 22.64
N ARG A 4 60.43 11.00 22.29
CA ARG A 4 60.78 10.08 21.19
C ARG A 4 60.70 8.61 21.59
N ASP A 5 60.85 8.28 22.88
CA ASP A 5 60.91 6.87 23.31
C ASP A 5 59.52 6.24 23.49
N VAL A 6 58.46 7.04 23.69
CA VAL A 6 57.07 6.56 23.77
C VAL A 6 56.47 6.34 22.37
N ALA A 7 56.87 7.15 21.38
CA ALA A 7 56.41 6.99 20.00
C ALA A 7 56.98 5.71 19.33
N LEU A 8 58.18 5.26 19.72
CA LEU A 8 58.76 4.02 19.20
C LEU A 8 58.14 2.76 19.83
N ALA A 9 57.73 2.81 21.10
CA ALA A 9 57.07 1.68 21.77
C ALA A 9 55.63 1.45 21.26
N VAL A 10 54.88 2.52 20.94
CA VAL A 10 53.54 2.41 20.35
C VAL A 10 53.61 2.02 18.86
N ALA A 11 54.61 2.50 18.11
CA ALA A 11 54.80 2.09 16.73
C ALA A 11 55.26 0.62 16.59
N VAL A 12 56.00 0.06 17.56
CA VAL A 12 56.41 -1.35 17.57
C VAL A 12 55.27 -2.28 18.02
N CYS A 13 54.37 -1.85 18.91
CA CYS A 13 53.16 -2.63 19.24
C CYS A 13 52.08 -2.57 18.14
N VAL A 14 51.93 -1.45 17.42
CA VAL A 14 50.97 -1.34 16.32
C VAL A 14 51.50 -1.98 15.03
N SER A 15 52.81 -1.96 14.77
CA SER A 15 53.41 -2.71 13.65
C SER A 15 53.60 -4.21 13.94
N GLY A 16 53.68 -4.62 15.21
CA GLY A 16 53.72 -6.02 15.64
C GLY A 16 52.36 -6.74 15.53
N VAL A 17 51.25 -6.00 15.60
CA VAL A 17 49.89 -6.55 15.40
C VAL A 17 49.45 -6.49 13.92
N LEU A 18 50.01 -5.58 13.12
CA LEU A 18 49.71 -5.46 11.69
C LEU A 18 50.67 -6.21 10.74
N ARG A 19 51.77 -6.80 11.23
CA ARG A 19 52.69 -7.64 10.43
C ARG A 19 52.51 -9.15 10.57
N LEU A 20 51.41 -9.62 11.18
CA LEU A 20 50.95 -11.00 11.08
C LEU A 20 49.82 -11.19 10.05
N CYS A 21 49.36 -10.11 9.40
CA CYS A 21 48.39 -10.16 8.30
C CYS A 21 49.11 -10.04 6.95
N GLY A 22 50.02 -10.97 6.68
CA GLY A 22 50.62 -11.17 5.36
C GLY A 22 50.22 -12.53 4.84
N ALA A 23 49.31 -12.57 3.86
CA ALA A 23 49.09 -13.67 2.90
C ALA A 23 49.25 -15.12 3.43
N GLY A 24 48.70 -15.44 4.60
CA GLY A 24 48.59 -16.79 5.16
C GLY A 24 47.13 -17.10 5.47
N GLY A 25 46.65 -18.26 5.03
CA GLY A 25 45.30 -18.71 5.35
C GLY A 25 45.04 -18.73 6.86
N LEU A 26 43.81 -18.47 7.25
CA LEU A 26 43.30 -18.78 8.59
C LEU A 26 43.30 -20.31 8.75
N GLU A 27 44.47 -20.92 8.94
CA GLU A 27 44.61 -22.34 9.27
C GLU A 27 44.50 -22.50 10.79
N LEU A 28 43.33 -22.95 11.25
CA LEU A 28 43.16 -23.51 12.58
C LEU A 28 43.69 -24.94 12.58
N ASP A 29 44.66 -25.25 13.45
CA ASP A 29 44.81 -26.63 13.91
C ASP A 29 43.75 -26.89 14.98
N LEU A 30 42.59 -27.32 14.51
CA LEU A 30 41.41 -27.51 15.32
C LEU A 30 41.62 -28.51 16.49
N ARG A 31 42.63 -29.41 16.41
CA ARG A 31 42.93 -30.38 17.49
C ARG A 31 43.68 -29.77 18.67
N THR A 32 44.40 -28.67 18.47
CA THR A 32 45.28 -28.05 19.47
C THR A 32 44.90 -26.61 19.80
N SER A 33 43.96 -26.03 19.06
CA SER A 33 43.52 -24.65 19.25
C SER A 33 42.69 -24.49 20.53
N SER A 34 43.03 -23.46 21.30
CA SER A 34 42.26 -23.01 22.47
C SER A 34 40.91 -22.39 22.08
N ALA A 35 39.97 -22.35 23.03
CA ALA A 35 38.66 -21.70 22.84
C ALA A 35 38.78 -20.23 22.36
N LEU A 36 39.76 -19.48 22.90
CA LEU A 36 40.04 -18.10 22.46
C LEU A 36 40.44 -18.01 20.98
N GLN A 37 41.31 -18.90 20.51
CA GLN A 37 41.77 -18.90 19.12
C GLN A 37 40.62 -19.27 18.17
N VAL A 38 39.83 -20.28 18.52
CA VAL A 38 38.62 -20.65 17.77
C VAL A 38 37.66 -19.47 17.71
N ASN A 39 37.35 -18.84 18.85
CA ASN A 39 36.44 -17.71 18.92
C ASN A 39 36.94 -16.52 18.08
N GLN A 40 38.23 -16.21 18.11
CA GLN A 40 38.80 -15.10 17.35
C GLN A 40 38.60 -15.27 15.84
N VAL A 41 38.73 -16.50 15.32
CA VAL A 41 38.48 -16.80 13.91
C VAL A 41 37.00 -16.71 13.57
N LEU A 42 36.13 -17.36 14.35
CA LEU A 42 34.68 -17.32 14.12
C LEU A 42 34.15 -15.89 14.17
N ARG A 43 34.55 -15.11 15.18
CA ARG A 43 34.20 -13.68 15.29
C ARG A 43 34.67 -12.86 14.10
N THR A 44 35.87 -13.14 13.59
CA THR A 44 36.42 -12.42 12.42
C THR A 44 35.62 -12.74 11.16
N LEU A 45 35.26 -14.01 10.94
CA LEU A 45 34.44 -14.42 9.81
C LEU A 45 33.03 -13.83 9.89
N TYR A 46 32.43 -13.87 11.09
CA TYR A 46 31.14 -13.24 11.37
C TYR A 46 31.16 -11.74 11.08
N ALA A 47 32.16 -11.01 11.60
CA ALA A 47 32.31 -9.57 11.38
C ALA A 47 32.56 -9.20 9.91
N LYS A 48 33.16 -10.11 9.11
CA LYS A 48 33.34 -9.93 7.67
C LYS A 48 32.10 -10.28 6.84
N GLY A 49 31.08 -10.90 7.44
CA GLY A 49 29.90 -11.37 6.73
C GLY A 49 30.13 -12.64 5.90
N ASP A 50 31.26 -13.35 6.10
CA ASP A 50 31.57 -14.58 5.36
C ASP A 50 30.87 -15.79 6.00
N MET A 51 29.55 -15.86 5.82
CA MET A 51 28.70 -16.88 6.45
C MET A 51 29.00 -18.30 5.94
N VAL A 52 29.45 -18.45 4.68
CA VAL A 52 29.83 -19.75 4.12
C VAL A 52 31.03 -20.29 4.87
N ARG A 53 32.11 -19.49 4.96
CA ARG A 53 33.32 -19.94 5.66
C ARG A 53 33.09 -20.07 7.17
N LEU A 54 32.26 -19.19 7.76
CA LEU A 54 31.87 -19.28 9.16
C LEU A 54 31.19 -20.62 9.46
N LYS A 55 30.21 -21.03 8.63
CA LYS A 55 29.52 -22.32 8.75
C LYS A 55 30.52 -23.48 8.67
N GLU A 56 31.37 -23.52 7.64
CA GLU A 56 32.36 -24.59 7.44
C GLU A 56 33.27 -24.80 8.66
N ILE A 57 33.85 -23.71 9.19
CA ILE A 57 34.76 -23.80 10.34
C ILE A 57 34.01 -24.19 11.61
N ALA A 58 32.83 -23.60 11.86
CA ALA A 58 32.05 -23.92 13.04
C ALA A 58 31.56 -25.38 13.04
N GLU A 59 31.14 -25.92 11.88
CA GLU A 59 30.79 -27.35 11.73
C GLU A 59 31.98 -28.26 12.04
N GLN A 60 33.18 -27.92 11.56
CA GLN A 60 34.39 -28.69 11.85
C GLN A 60 34.73 -28.70 13.34
N VAL A 61 34.58 -27.57 14.04
CA VAL A 61 34.78 -27.49 15.49
C VAL A 61 33.77 -28.36 16.24
N VAL A 62 32.48 -28.30 15.86
CA VAL A 62 31.42 -29.13 16.46
C VAL A 62 31.69 -30.62 16.23
N GLN A 63 32.11 -31.02 15.02
CA GLN A 63 32.43 -32.41 14.69
C GLN A 63 33.59 -33.00 15.52
N GLN A 64 34.52 -32.15 15.98
CA GLN A 64 35.61 -32.59 16.85
C GLN A 64 35.19 -32.85 18.28
N ASN A 65 34.01 -32.36 18.68
CA ASN A 65 33.38 -32.62 19.96
C ASN A 65 34.31 -32.30 21.16
N ASN A 66 35.11 -31.23 21.04
CA ASN A 66 35.97 -30.78 22.12
C ASN A 66 35.14 -30.00 23.15
N THR A 67 34.84 -30.64 24.28
CA THR A 67 34.02 -30.06 25.34
C THR A 67 34.58 -28.75 25.90
N GLU A 68 35.91 -28.60 26.01
CA GLU A 68 36.54 -27.37 26.52
C GLU A 68 36.25 -26.17 25.62
N VAL A 69 36.09 -26.38 24.31
CA VAL A 69 35.77 -25.32 23.35
C VAL A 69 34.26 -25.11 23.26
N LEU A 70 33.48 -26.19 23.26
CA LEU A 70 32.03 -26.15 23.05
C LEU A 70 31.23 -25.66 24.26
N GLN A 71 31.77 -25.81 25.48
CA GLN A 71 31.12 -25.39 26.73
C GLN A 71 31.76 -24.15 27.37
N ASP A 72 32.78 -23.54 26.74
CA ASP A 72 33.36 -22.30 27.25
C ASP A 72 32.41 -21.12 27.04
N LEU A 73 31.84 -20.64 28.14
CA LEU A 73 30.90 -19.52 28.17
C LEU A 73 31.59 -18.14 28.29
N SER A 74 32.92 -18.09 28.22
CA SER A 74 33.68 -16.83 28.21
C SER A 74 33.45 -16.03 26.92
N PHE A 75 32.89 -16.66 25.89
CA PHE A 75 32.61 -16.07 24.58
C PHE A 75 31.26 -16.58 24.01
N PRO A 76 30.73 -15.95 22.94
CA PRO A 76 29.65 -16.53 22.16
C PRO A 76 29.96 -17.98 21.77
N THR A 77 29.00 -18.88 21.97
CA THR A 77 29.22 -20.32 21.77
C THR A 77 29.47 -20.63 20.29
N VAL A 78 30.18 -21.72 20.01
CA VAL A 78 30.37 -22.20 18.63
C VAL A 78 29.02 -22.50 17.97
N TYR A 79 28.07 -23.05 18.74
CA TYR A 79 26.70 -23.28 18.29
C TYR A 79 25.99 -21.98 17.90
N GLN A 80 26.16 -20.90 18.65
CA GLN A 80 25.61 -19.59 18.29
C GLN A 80 26.12 -19.12 16.91
N TYR A 81 27.44 -19.15 16.67
CA TYR A 81 28.01 -18.78 15.37
C TYR A 81 27.54 -19.69 14.24
N LEU A 82 27.50 -21.00 14.48
CA LEU A 82 27.03 -21.98 13.50
C LEU A 82 25.56 -21.74 13.14
N GLY A 83 24.70 -21.55 14.15
CA GLY A 83 23.27 -21.31 13.96
C GLY A 83 23.02 -20.03 13.17
N VAL A 84 23.75 -18.95 13.48
CA VAL A 84 23.64 -17.67 12.75
C VAL A 84 24.08 -17.82 11.29
N ALA A 85 25.16 -18.58 11.04
CA ALA A 85 25.62 -18.86 9.69
C ALA A 85 24.60 -19.68 8.90
N GLN A 86 24.09 -20.78 9.48
CA GLN A 86 23.05 -21.63 8.87
C GLN A 86 21.77 -20.84 8.60
N TYR A 87 21.30 -20.05 9.56
CA TYR A 87 20.14 -19.18 9.40
C TYR A 87 20.33 -18.18 8.26
N SER A 88 21.49 -17.52 8.20
CA SER A 88 21.81 -16.53 7.16
C SER A 88 21.93 -17.15 5.76
N LEU A 89 22.35 -18.42 5.68
CA LEU A 89 22.43 -19.18 4.43
C LEU A 89 21.08 -19.81 4.02
N GLY A 90 20.05 -19.70 4.87
CA GLY A 90 18.71 -20.23 4.62
C GLY A 90 18.50 -21.69 5.04
N ASP A 91 19.46 -22.29 5.75
CA ASP A 91 19.37 -23.67 6.25
C ASP A 91 18.55 -23.74 7.56
N LEU A 92 17.27 -23.33 7.50
CA LEU A 92 16.41 -23.08 8.68
C LEU A 92 16.26 -24.28 9.62
N GLU A 93 16.14 -25.51 9.10
CA GLU A 93 15.98 -26.71 9.94
C GLU A 93 17.25 -27.03 10.74
N GLU A 94 18.41 -26.91 10.09
CA GLU A 94 19.69 -27.12 10.76
C GLU A 94 19.99 -25.98 11.75
N ALA A 95 19.66 -24.74 11.38
CA ALA A 95 19.76 -23.61 12.28
C ALA A 95 18.93 -23.82 13.55
N THR A 96 17.69 -24.31 13.45
CA THR A 96 16.85 -24.64 14.62
C THR A 96 17.54 -25.65 15.54
N LYS A 97 17.98 -26.79 15.01
CA LYS A 97 18.65 -27.83 15.82
C LYS A 97 19.90 -27.27 16.51
N THR A 98 20.66 -26.45 15.80
CA THR A 98 21.86 -25.81 16.33
C THR A 98 21.53 -24.80 17.43
N PHE A 99 20.49 -23.99 17.26
CA PHE A 99 20.07 -23.05 18.31
C PHE A 99 19.44 -23.75 19.52
N GLU A 100 18.72 -24.85 19.34
CA GLU A 100 18.27 -25.72 20.45
C GLU A 100 19.46 -26.22 21.28
N LEU A 101 20.58 -26.58 20.63
CA LEU A 101 21.82 -26.93 21.33
C LEU A 101 22.47 -25.71 21.99
N ALA A 102 22.48 -24.56 21.32
CA ALA A 102 23.07 -23.33 21.86
C ALA A 102 22.39 -22.91 23.18
N VAL A 103 21.06 -22.86 23.22
CA VAL A 103 20.31 -22.50 24.43
C VAL A 103 20.39 -23.57 25.51
N LYS A 104 20.61 -24.84 25.15
CA LYS A 104 20.86 -25.92 26.11
C LYS A 104 22.24 -25.83 26.76
N VAL A 105 23.24 -25.33 26.03
CA VAL A 105 24.60 -25.09 26.54
C VAL A 105 24.66 -23.82 27.38
N ASN A 106 23.93 -22.78 26.98
CA ASN A 106 23.83 -21.51 27.68
C ASN A 106 22.39 -21.01 27.68
N GLU A 107 21.65 -21.28 28.76
CA GLU A 107 20.24 -20.87 28.90
C GLU A 107 20.07 -19.35 29.00
N ASP A 108 21.12 -18.62 29.35
CA ASP A 108 21.14 -17.16 29.45
C ASP A 108 21.51 -16.46 28.12
N ASP A 109 21.76 -17.23 27.04
CA ASP A 109 22.04 -16.68 25.71
C ASP A 109 20.76 -16.17 25.01
N THR A 110 20.38 -14.96 25.38
CA THR A 110 19.24 -14.24 24.79
C THR A 110 19.27 -14.15 23.26
N HIS A 111 20.46 -14.07 22.64
CA HIS A 111 20.58 -13.97 21.20
C HIS A 111 20.21 -15.30 20.53
N SER A 112 20.68 -16.42 21.07
CA SER A 112 20.28 -17.75 20.60
C SER A 112 18.79 -18.03 20.80
N TRP A 113 18.20 -17.59 21.92
CA TRP A 113 16.74 -17.69 22.14
C TRP A 113 15.92 -16.93 21.09
N VAL A 114 16.31 -15.69 20.80
CA VAL A 114 15.67 -14.87 19.76
C VAL A 114 15.79 -15.53 18.39
N HIS A 115 16.98 -16.01 18.04
CA HIS A 115 17.20 -16.68 16.76
C HIS A 115 16.43 -18.00 16.66
N LEU A 116 16.36 -18.78 17.75
CA LEU A 116 15.54 -19.99 17.82
C LEU A 116 14.06 -19.66 17.58
N GLY A 117 13.53 -18.66 18.26
CA GLY A 117 12.16 -18.20 18.09
C GLY A 117 11.86 -17.70 16.67
N ASN A 118 12.80 -16.97 16.05
CA ASN A 118 12.71 -16.61 14.64
C ASN A 118 12.68 -17.84 13.71
N CYS A 119 13.53 -18.84 13.96
CA CYS A 119 13.53 -20.07 13.16
C CYS A 119 12.18 -20.80 13.27
N TYR A 120 11.63 -20.92 14.48
CA TYR A 120 10.29 -21.48 14.69
C TYR A 120 9.20 -20.67 13.99
N LEU A 121 9.27 -19.34 14.05
CA LEU A 121 8.34 -18.46 13.34
C LEU A 121 8.34 -18.70 11.84
N TYR A 122 9.52 -18.82 11.22
CA TYR A 122 9.63 -19.12 9.79
C TYR A 122 9.19 -20.54 9.42
N GLN A 123 9.34 -21.49 10.35
CA GLN A 123 8.81 -22.86 10.23
C GLN A 123 7.31 -22.98 10.57
N LYS A 124 6.64 -21.88 10.94
CA LYS A 124 5.24 -21.85 11.37
C LYS A 124 4.94 -22.66 12.64
N LYS A 125 5.96 -22.90 13.47
CA LYS A 125 5.83 -23.46 14.82
C LYS A 125 5.55 -22.33 15.80
N LEU A 126 4.35 -21.77 15.72
CA LEU A 126 4.02 -20.50 16.36
C LEU A 126 4.06 -20.56 17.90
N PRO A 127 3.53 -21.60 18.57
CA PRO A 127 3.64 -21.70 20.04
C PRO A 127 5.09 -21.75 20.53
N GLU A 128 5.95 -22.52 19.87
CA GLU A 128 7.38 -22.63 20.19
C GLU A 128 8.12 -21.32 19.91
N ALA A 129 7.73 -20.61 18.84
CA ALA A 129 8.27 -19.30 18.52
C ALA A 129 7.93 -18.26 19.60
N VAL A 130 6.68 -18.23 20.10
CA VAL A 130 6.28 -17.36 21.22
C VAL A 130 7.12 -17.69 22.45
N ALA A 131 7.18 -18.96 22.86
CA ALA A 131 7.91 -19.38 24.05
C ALA A 131 9.39 -18.99 24.01
N ALA A 132 10.07 -19.19 22.87
CA ALA A 132 11.47 -18.83 22.71
C ALA A 132 11.69 -17.30 22.68
N LEU A 133 10.83 -16.55 21.97
CA LEU A 133 10.93 -15.08 21.90
C LEU A 133 10.64 -14.42 23.24
N GLU A 134 9.70 -14.94 24.03
CA GLU A 134 9.40 -14.42 25.37
C GLU A 134 10.62 -14.48 26.30
N VAL A 135 11.37 -15.60 26.27
CA VAL A 135 12.61 -15.75 27.04
C VAL A 135 13.67 -14.75 26.57
N GLY A 136 13.92 -14.71 25.26
CA GLY A 136 14.93 -13.83 24.66
C GLY A 136 14.66 -12.34 24.90
N VAL A 137 13.40 -11.92 24.74
CA VAL A 137 12.99 -10.52 24.90
C VAL A 137 13.03 -10.08 26.36
N LYS A 138 12.54 -10.92 27.29
CA LYS A 138 12.47 -10.58 28.72
C LYS A 138 13.84 -10.33 29.35
N GLN A 139 14.86 -11.03 28.91
CA GLN A 139 16.19 -10.96 29.53
C GLN A 139 17.09 -9.88 28.92
N LYS A 140 17.00 -9.59 27.60
CA LYS A 140 17.70 -8.47 26.93
C LYS A 140 17.32 -8.29 25.44
N GLY A 141 16.04 -8.21 25.09
CA GLY A 141 15.63 -8.08 23.69
C GLY A 141 15.99 -6.74 23.04
N SER A 142 16.38 -6.76 21.77
CA SER A 142 16.40 -5.55 20.94
C SER A 142 14.99 -5.11 20.55
N VAL A 143 14.86 -3.93 19.94
CA VAL A 143 13.58 -3.46 19.37
C VAL A 143 13.03 -4.44 18.33
N LYS A 144 13.90 -5.00 17.49
CA LYS A 144 13.55 -6.01 16.49
C LYS A 144 12.98 -7.27 17.13
N ASP A 145 13.57 -7.70 18.24
CA ASP A 145 13.20 -8.94 18.91
C ASP A 145 11.85 -8.77 19.61
N THR A 146 11.66 -7.62 20.25
CA THR A 146 10.37 -7.21 20.83
C THR A 146 9.29 -7.17 19.74
N TYR A 147 9.61 -6.60 18.57
CA TYR A 147 8.67 -6.57 17.46
C TYR A 147 8.40 -7.97 16.86
N ALA A 148 9.41 -8.86 16.82
CA ALA A 148 9.21 -10.25 16.41
C ALA A 148 8.25 -10.98 17.35
N LEU A 149 8.34 -10.72 18.66
CA LEU A 149 7.39 -11.23 19.66
C LEU A 149 5.97 -10.70 19.40
N VAL A 150 5.81 -9.38 19.18
CA VAL A 150 4.51 -8.79 18.81
C VAL A 150 3.95 -9.45 17.56
N LYS A 151 4.78 -9.65 16.55
CA LYS A 151 4.38 -10.25 15.27
C LYS A 151 3.86 -11.67 15.48
N VAL A 152 4.60 -12.54 16.16
CA VAL A 152 4.15 -13.93 16.37
C VAL A 152 2.91 -14.01 17.27
N ARG A 153 2.81 -13.18 18.32
CA ARG A 153 1.61 -13.11 19.17
C ARG A 153 0.39 -12.65 18.38
N ASN A 154 0.55 -11.65 17.51
CA ASN A 154 -0.52 -11.23 16.61
C ASN A 154 -0.93 -12.34 15.63
N TRP A 155 0.03 -13.13 15.12
CA TRP A 155 -0.28 -14.31 14.29
C TRP A 155 -1.04 -15.37 15.07
N MET A 156 -0.80 -15.45 16.38
CA MET A 156 -1.49 -16.34 17.31
C MET A 156 -2.86 -15.83 17.77
N ALA A 157 -3.29 -14.64 17.33
CA ALA A 157 -4.43 -13.92 17.92
C ALA A 157 -4.33 -13.79 19.45
N ASP A 158 -3.11 -13.70 19.97
CA ASP A 158 -2.84 -13.37 21.38
C ASP A 158 -2.53 -11.88 21.48
N TRP A 159 -3.48 -11.13 22.06
CA TRP A 159 -3.46 -9.66 22.04
C TRP A 159 -3.24 -9.01 23.41
N LYS A 160 -3.04 -9.79 24.47
CA LYS A 160 -3.07 -9.31 25.87
C LYS A 160 -2.16 -8.11 26.16
N ASP A 161 -0.95 -8.10 25.64
CA ASP A 161 0.05 -7.03 25.87
C ASP A 161 0.43 -6.30 24.56
N ARG A 162 -0.39 -6.44 23.51
CA ARG A 162 -0.01 -6.04 22.15
C ARG A 162 0.27 -4.54 22.05
N GLU A 163 -0.61 -3.71 22.59
CA GLU A 163 -0.47 -2.26 22.48
C GLU A 163 0.70 -1.74 23.35
N ASP A 164 0.94 -2.33 24.51
CA ASP A 164 2.08 -1.97 25.37
C ASP A 164 3.42 -2.29 24.69
N LEU A 165 3.56 -3.48 24.10
CA LEU A 165 4.76 -3.85 23.36
C LEU A 165 4.95 -3.00 22.09
N LEU A 166 3.86 -2.64 21.40
CA LEU A 166 3.92 -1.73 20.25
C LEU A 166 4.31 -0.30 20.65
N ALA A 167 3.84 0.18 21.80
CA ALA A 167 4.22 1.47 22.36
C ALA A 167 5.72 1.48 22.73
N GLN A 168 6.21 0.43 23.38
CA GLN A 168 7.64 0.27 23.70
C GLN A 168 8.52 0.26 22.43
N VAL A 169 8.10 -0.49 21.41
CA VAL A 169 8.79 -0.50 20.10
C VAL A 169 8.83 0.90 19.50
N ARG A 170 7.70 1.62 19.51
CA ARG A 170 7.61 2.98 18.97
C ARG A 170 8.53 3.96 19.71
N GLU A 171 8.45 3.97 21.04
CA GLU A 171 9.25 4.87 21.89
C GLU A 171 10.75 4.65 21.66
N THR A 172 11.19 3.39 21.61
CA THR A 172 12.61 3.07 21.39
C THR A 172 13.07 3.49 19.99
N LEU A 173 12.21 3.35 18.97
CA LEU A 173 12.51 3.83 17.62
C LEU A 173 12.60 5.36 17.56
N GLU A 174 11.69 6.08 18.23
CA GLU A 174 11.69 7.54 18.31
C GLU A 174 12.92 8.07 19.06
N GLU A 175 13.33 7.42 20.15
CA GLU A 175 14.56 7.76 20.87
C GLU A 175 15.81 7.46 20.03
N GLY A 176 15.88 6.31 19.35
CA GLY A 176 16.97 5.98 18.43
C GLY A 176 17.12 7.00 17.30
N LEU A 177 15.99 7.44 16.73
CA LEU A 177 15.98 8.49 15.72
C LEU A 177 16.47 9.84 16.27
N ARG A 178 16.04 10.24 17.48
CA ARG A 178 16.46 11.48 18.15
C ARG A 178 17.95 11.48 18.53
N SER A 179 18.45 10.37 19.05
CA SER A 179 19.83 10.22 19.52
C SER A 179 20.84 9.95 18.40
N GLY A 180 20.37 9.62 17.19
CA GLY A 180 21.22 9.22 16.07
C GLY A 180 21.74 7.78 16.16
N GLN A 181 21.36 7.03 17.19
CA GLN A 181 21.66 5.61 17.32
C GLN A 181 20.57 4.82 16.61
N LEU A 182 20.88 4.32 15.42
CA LEU A 182 19.93 3.46 14.71
C LEU A 182 19.68 2.18 15.51
N PRO A 183 18.43 1.92 15.91
CA PRO A 183 18.11 0.62 16.48
C PRO A 183 18.34 -0.46 15.42
N ASP A 184 18.88 -1.61 15.82
CA ASP A 184 18.92 -2.82 15.00
C ASP A 184 17.47 -3.25 14.80
N ALA A 185 16.85 -2.72 13.76
CA ALA A 185 15.61 -3.21 13.28
C ALA A 185 15.88 -3.64 11.84
N ASN A 186 15.72 -4.93 11.62
CA ASN A 186 15.86 -5.56 10.33
C ASN A 186 14.78 -6.63 10.28
N ALA A 187 13.55 -6.14 10.23
CA ALA A 187 12.29 -6.80 9.85
C ALA A 187 11.14 -5.79 10.09
N PHE A 188 11.23 -4.60 9.48
CA PHE A 188 10.32 -3.47 9.71
C PHE A 188 8.97 -3.62 9.02
N ASP A 189 8.20 -4.60 9.45
CA ASP A 189 6.76 -4.66 9.22
C ASP A 189 6.01 -3.88 10.30
N VAL A 190 6.61 -2.95 11.07
CA VAL A 190 5.87 -2.28 12.18
C VAL A 190 4.69 -1.52 11.58
N VAL A 191 3.53 -2.19 11.55
CA VAL A 191 2.43 -1.82 10.67
C VAL A 191 1.85 -0.45 11.05
N LYS A 192 2.18 0.03 12.26
CA LYS A 192 1.71 1.30 12.84
C LYS A 192 2.76 2.42 12.88
N LEU A 193 3.97 2.30 12.31
CA LEU A 193 4.94 3.42 12.31
C LEU A 193 4.55 4.51 11.31
N PRO A 194 4.52 5.81 11.67
CA PRO A 194 4.28 6.88 10.70
C PRO A 194 5.15 6.75 9.44
N PRO A 195 4.62 6.97 8.22
CA PRO A 195 5.39 6.78 6.99
C PRO A 195 6.72 7.54 6.95
N LYS A 196 6.75 8.79 7.43
CA LYS A 196 7.98 9.61 7.51
C LYS A 196 9.06 8.97 8.37
N MET A 197 8.67 8.36 9.50
CA MET A 197 9.62 7.66 10.37
C MET A 197 10.19 6.42 9.68
N LEU A 198 9.37 5.67 8.95
CA LEU A 198 9.84 4.51 8.20
C LEU A 198 10.85 4.91 7.12
N VAL A 199 10.56 5.96 6.35
CA VAL A 199 11.49 6.50 5.34
C VAL A 199 12.84 6.85 5.98
N GLU A 200 12.82 7.56 7.11
CA GLU A 200 14.05 7.99 7.78
C GLU A 200 14.85 6.82 8.37
N LEU A 201 14.19 5.87 9.02
CA LEU A 201 14.83 4.65 9.53
C LEU A 201 15.52 3.88 8.41
N ARG A 202 14.83 3.72 7.28
CA ARG A 202 15.38 2.98 6.13
C ARG A 202 16.54 3.74 5.47
N ARG A 203 16.39 5.05 5.25
CA ARG A 203 17.45 5.89 4.66
C ARG A 203 18.73 5.79 5.47
N ARG A 204 18.65 5.91 6.79
CA ARG A 204 19.81 5.84 7.68
C ARG A 204 20.46 4.45 7.67
N ALA A 205 19.66 3.37 7.61
CA ALA A 205 20.19 2.01 7.51
C ALA A 205 21.07 1.83 6.25
N TYR A 206 20.66 2.42 5.13
CA TYR A 206 21.47 2.39 3.91
C TYR A 206 22.66 3.36 3.94
N GLN A 207 22.54 4.54 4.56
CA GLN A 207 23.67 5.49 4.69
C GLN A 207 24.90 4.86 5.38
N GLN A 208 24.69 4.01 6.39
CA GLN A 208 25.78 3.29 7.05
C GLN A 208 26.47 2.24 6.15
N SER A 209 25.74 1.68 5.17
CA SER A 209 26.24 0.65 4.24
C SER A 209 26.78 1.22 2.92
N ASP A 210 26.34 2.40 2.51
CA ASP A 210 26.55 2.94 1.15
C ASP A 210 27.96 3.52 0.96
N ALA A 211 28.63 3.97 2.03
CA ALA A 211 29.93 4.64 1.98
C ALA A 211 31.08 3.78 1.40
N THR A 212 30.91 2.45 1.34
CA THR A 212 31.94 1.49 0.90
C THR A 212 31.49 0.60 -0.26
N THR A 213 30.28 0.79 -0.79
CA THR A 213 29.72 -0.12 -1.80
C THR A 213 30.20 0.26 -3.21
N GLU A 214 30.81 -0.70 -3.92
CA GLU A 214 31.19 -0.54 -5.33
C GLU A 214 29.95 -0.37 -6.21
N ARG A 215 29.88 0.73 -6.98
CA ARG A 215 28.79 1.00 -7.93
C ARG A 215 29.28 0.88 -9.37
N PHE A 216 28.50 0.20 -10.20
CA PHE A 216 28.86 0.01 -11.60
C PHE A 216 28.64 1.26 -12.44
N GLU A 217 29.63 1.63 -13.24
CA GLU A 217 29.43 2.60 -14.31
C GLU A 217 28.54 2.03 -15.41
N HIS A 218 27.69 2.89 -15.98
CA HIS A 218 26.77 2.50 -17.04
C HIS A 218 27.43 2.66 -18.42
N THR A 219 27.48 1.58 -19.20
CA THR A 219 28.16 1.54 -20.50
C THR A 219 27.35 2.23 -21.60
N GLN A 220 28.04 2.82 -22.59
CA GLN A 220 27.40 3.42 -23.76
C GLN A 220 26.65 2.41 -24.64
N LEU A 221 27.02 1.13 -24.58
CA LEU A 221 26.43 0.04 -25.39
C LEU A 221 24.91 -0.06 -25.21
N ARG A 222 24.40 0.12 -23.99
CA ARG A 222 22.95 0.11 -23.68
C ARG A 222 22.17 1.24 -24.33
N LEU A 223 22.80 2.39 -24.55
CA LEU A 223 22.11 3.55 -25.14
C LEU A 223 21.73 3.31 -26.62
N GLN A 224 22.44 2.38 -27.28
CA GLN A 224 22.30 2.04 -28.69
C GLN A 224 21.48 0.77 -28.94
N ALA A 225 21.04 0.07 -27.89
CA ALA A 225 20.24 -1.14 -28.03
C ALA A 225 18.86 -0.83 -28.68
N PRO A 226 18.41 -1.63 -29.67
CA PRO A 226 17.14 -1.39 -30.36
C PRO A 226 15.92 -1.79 -29.52
N GLU A 227 16.09 -2.72 -28.57
CA GLU A 227 15.02 -3.26 -27.72
C GLU A 227 15.27 -2.94 -26.24
N LEU A 228 14.18 -2.72 -25.50
CA LEU A 228 14.28 -2.46 -24.06
C LEU A 228 14.42 -3.78 -23.28
N ARG A 229 15.64 -4.08 -22.82
CA ARG A 229 15.92 -5.15 -21.85
C ARG A 229 15.43 -4.79 -20.44
N VAL A 230 14.47 -5.56 -19.93
CA VAL A 230 13.85 -5.39 -18.61
C VAL A 230 14.16 -6.63 -17.75
N GLY A 231 14.75 -6.41 -16.58
CA GLY A 231 15.08 -7.47 -15.63
C GLY A 231 14.15 -7.46 -14.42
N PHE A 232 13.74 -8.63 -13.95
CA PHE A 232 12.93 -8.81 -12.73
C PHE A 232 13.71 -9.69 -11.75
N VAL A 233 13.99 -9.21 -10.55
CA VAL A 233 14.71 -9.96 -9.50
C VAL A 233 13.71 -10.43 -8.45
N SER A 234 13.65 -11.74 -8.21
CA SER A 234 12.76 -12.30 -7.18
C SER A 234 13.25 -13.62 -6.59
N SER A 235 13.00 -13.84 -5.30
CA SER A 235 13.01 -15.18 -4.69
C SER A 235 11.75 -16.00 -4.99
N ASP A 236 10.72 -15.37 -5.54
CA ASP A 236 9.33 -15.84 -5.48
C ASP A 236 8.78 -16.27 -6.85
N PHE A 237 9.66 -16.57 -7.81
CA PHE A 237 9.31 -17.28 -9.04
C PHE A 237 9.02 -18.76 -8.72
N GLY A 238 7.88 -19.03 -8.08
CA GLY A 238 7.50 -20.32 -7.52
C GLY A 238 6.04 -20.35 -7.04
N VAL A 239 5.72 -21.21 -6.06
CA VAL A 239 4.39 -21.24 -5.43
C VAL A 239 4.27 -20.03 -4.50
N HIS A 240 3.97 -18.86 -5.07
CA HIS A 240 3.89 -17.59 -4.35
C HIS A 240 2.95 -16.60 -5.08
N PRO A 241 2.27 -15.68 -4.36
CA PRO A 241 1.41 -14.68 -4.99
C PRO A 241 2.07 -13.82 -6.08
N VAL A 242 3.36 -13.51 -5.94
CA VAL A 242 4.12 -12.80 -6.98
C VAL A 242 4.04 -13.53 -8.32
N SER A 243 4.20 -14.85 -8.32
CA SER A 243 4.12 -15.63 -9.56
C SER A 243 2.71 -15.67 -10.15
N SER A 244 1.67 -15.83 -9.31
CA SER A 244 0.28 -15.89 -9.81
C SER A 244 -0.21 -14.56 -10.36
N LEU A 245 0.29 -13.45 -9.82
CA LEU A 245 -0.03 -12.10 -10.31
C LEU A 245 0.75 -11.76 -11.59
N LEU A 246 2.07 -12.03 -11.61
CA LEU A 246 2.99 -11.47 -12.59
C LEU A 246 3.12 -12.31 -13.88
N ARG A 247 2.76 -13.59 -13.87
CA ARG A 247 2.97 -14.52 -14.99
C ARG A 247 2.49 -13.97 -16.33
N GLY A 248 1.26 -13.45 -16.39
CA GLY A 248 0.66 -12.90 -17.61
C GLY A 248 1.43 -11.70 -18.16
N LEU A 249 1.83 -10.76 -17.28
CA LEU A 249 2.65 -9.60 -17.64
C LEU A 249 3.97 -10.02 -18.31
N LEU A 250 4.68 -10.96 -17.68
CA LEU A 250 5.98 -11.42 -18.19
C LEU A 250 5.86 -12.06 -19.57
N ALA A 251 4.83 -12.88 -19.77
CA ALA A 251 4.58 -13.55 -21.05
C ALA A 251 4.20 -12.54 -22.15
N LEU A 252 3.35 -11.56 -21.84
CA LEU A 252 2.93 -10.52 -22.78
C LEU A 252 4.09 -9.59 -23.14
N LEU A 253 4.88 -9.12 -22.16
CA LEU A 253 6.07 -8.30 -22.42
C LEU A 253 7.11 -9.01 -23.27
N SER A 254 7.25 -10.33 -23.17
CA SER A 254 8.18 -11.11 -23.99
C SER A 254 7.63 -11.42 -25.39
N SER A 255 6.35 -11.14 -25.64
CA SER A 255 5.71 -11.43 -26.92
C SER A 255 6.17 -10.46 -28.03
N PRO A 256 6.13 -10.87 -29.32
CA PRO A 256 6.57 -10.03 -30.44
C PRO A 256 5.81 -8.70 -30.61
N GLY A 257 4.66 -8.54 -29.96
CA GLY A 257 3.89 -7.29 -29.97
C GLY A 257 4.50 -6.17 -29.14
N HIS A 258 5.44 -6.50 -28.26
CA HIS A 258 6.15 -5.54 -27.40
C HIS A 258 7.63 -5.45 -27.79
N GLN A 259 8.24 -4.27 -27.65
CA GLN A 259 9.65 -4.03 -28.04
C GLN A 259 10.58 -4.22 -26.84
N THR A 260 10.38 -5.34 -26.13
CA THR A 260 11.05 -5.65 -24.87
C THR A 260 11.71 -7.02 -24.89
N LYS A 261 12.79 -7.15 -24.11
CA LYS A 261 13.41 -8.44 -23.77
C LYS A 261 13.33 -8.65 -22.27
N VAL A 262 12.73 -9.76 -21.86
CA VAL A 262 12.39 -10.03 -20.46
C VAL A 262 13.40 -11.00 -19.84
N TYR A 263 14.03 -10.55 -18.75
CA TYR A 263 14.98 -11.34 -17.96
C TYR A 263 14.40 -11.55 -16.56
N CYS A 264 14.25 -12.80 -16.13
CA CYS A 264 13.90 -13.15 -14.76
C CYS A 264 15.14 -13.66 -14.03
N PHE A 265 15.59 -12.94 -13.02
CA PHE A 265 16.71 -13.28 -12.15
C PHE A 265 16.19 -13.91 -10.86
N THR A 266 16.31 -15.23 -10.73
CA THR A 266 15.75 -15.96 -9.59
C THR A 266 16.77 -16.14 -8.46
N LEU A 267 16.37 -15.82 -7.23
CA LEU A 267 17.17 -16.07 -6.02
C LEU A 267 16.97 -17.50 -5.47
N SER A 268 15.98 -18.23 -6.00
CA SER A 268 15.67 -19.61 -5.65
C SER A 268 15.71 -20.53 -6.87
N ASN A 269 16.10 -21.78 -6.66
CA ASN A 269 16.05 -22.83 -7.68
C ASN A 269 14.94 -23.85 -7.41
N ALA A 270 13.98 -23.52 -6.54
CA ALA A 270 12.84 -24.37 -6.27
C ALA A 270 12.01 -24.58 -7.55
N SER A 271 11.86 -25.84 -7.95
CA SER A 271 11.05 -26.20 -9.11
C SER A 271 9.58 -26.24 -8.73
N SER A 272 8.72 -25.65 -9.55
CA SER A 272 7.26 -25.69 -9.40
C SER A 272 6.61 -25.62 -10.77
N TRP A 273 5.28 -25.72 -10.82
CA TRP A 273 4.56 -25.41 -12.05
C TRP A 273 4.80 -23.95 -12.49
N TRP A 274 4.72 -23.01 -11.56
CA TRP A 274 4.92 -21.57 -11.80
C TRP A 274 6.30 -21.26 -12.38
N SER A 275 7.37 -21.75 -11.74
CA SER A 275 8.74 -21.47 -12.20
C SER A 275 9.01 -22.04 -13.59
N ARG A 276 8.45 -23.21 -13.91
CA ARG A 276 8.54 -23.83 -15.25
C ARG A 276 7.65 -23.14 -16.29
N ASN A 277 6.51 -22.59 -15.90
CA ASN A 277 5.63 -21.86 -16.82
C ASN A 277 6.26 -20.53 -17.19
N ILE A 278 6.68 -19.75 -16.19
CA ILE A 278 7.36 -18.46 -16.38
C ILE A 278 8.62 -18.64 -17.23
N SER A 279 9.46 -19.64 -16.93
CA SER A 279 10.70 -19.86 -17.69
C SER A 279 10.49 -20.22 -19.17
N ARG A 280 9.31 -20.71 -19.55
CA ARG A 280 8.95 -21.02 -20.94
C ARG A 280 8.40 -19.82 -21.70
N THR A 281 7.95 -18.78 -21.00
CA THR A 281 7.28 -17.62 -21.60
C THR A 281 8.12 -16.35 -21.61
N VAL A 282 9.24 -16.32 -20.89
CA VAL A 282 10.18 -15.20 -20.88
C VAL A 282 11.40 -15.48 -21.76
N ASP A 283 12.09 -14.43 -22.21
CA ASP A 283 13.30 -14.60 -23.03
C ASP A 283 14.43 -15.29 -22.24
N PHE A 284 14.60 -14.94 -20.95
CA PHE A 284 15.68 -15.49 -20.12
C PHE A 284 15.27 -15.71 -18.67
N MET A 285 15.59 -16.90 -18.12
CA MET A 285 15.48 -17.22 -16.68
C MET A 285 16.87 -17.56 -16.14
N ILE A 286 17.40 -16.77 -15.21
CA ILE A 286 18.80 -16.80 -14.77
C ILE A 286 18.86 -16.98 -13.25
N SER A 287 19.57 -18.01 -12.78
CA SER A 287 19.76 -18.27 -11.35
C SER A 287 20.84 -17.36 -10.75
N LEU A 288 20.47 -16.63 -9.70
CA LEU A 288 21.36 -15.90 -8.80
C LEU A 288 21.58 -16.63 -7.46
N LYS A 289 20.93 -17.78 -7.24
CA LYS A 289 21.05 -18.56 -5.99
C LYS A 289 22.51 -18.79 -5.60
N GLY A 290 22.83 -18.52 -4.33
CA GLY A 290 24.16 -18.75 -3.74
C GLY A 290 25.22 -17.71 -4.11
N LYS A 291 24.87 -16.66 -4.87
CA LYS A 291 25.78 -15.55 -5.14
C LYS A 291 25.67 -14.49 -4.05
N ASN A 292 26.79 -13.89 -3.68
CA ASN A 292 26.77 -12.65 -2.91
C ASN A 292 26.21 -11.49 -3.75
N PRO A 293 25.81 -10.36 -3.13
CA PRO A 293 25.20 -9.23 -3.85
C PRO A 293 26.04 -8.67 -4.99
N LEU A 294 27.37 -8.58 -4.82
CA LEU A 294 28.28 -8.03 -5.84
C LEU A 294 28.37 -8.94 -7.07
N ASP A 295 28.54 -10.24 -6.88
CA ASP A 295 28.64 -11.20 -7.99
C ASP A 295 27.31 -11.37 -8.73
N ALA A 296 26.20 -11.30 -8.00
CA ALA A 296 24.86 -11.22 -8.59
C ALA A 296 24.71 -9.96 -9.44
N ALA A 297 25.13 -8.79 -8.94
CA ALA A 297 25.09 -7.53 -9.67
C ALA A 297 25.98 -7.55 -10.93
N LYS A 298 27.20 -8.13 -10.87
CA LYS A 298 28.07 -8.32 -12.05
C LYS A 298 27.38 -9.15 -13.13
N LEU A 299 26.71 -10.24 -12.74
CA LEU A 299 25.97 -11.08 -13.70
C LEU A 299 24.83 -10.30 -14.35
N ILE A 300 24.02 -9.58 -13.57
CA ILE A 300 22.95 -8.71 -14.11
C ILE A 300 23.53 -7.65 -15.07
N GLN A 301 24.63 -7.01 -14.68
CA GLN A 301 25.30 -5.99 -15.48
C GLN A 301 25.75 -6.55 -16.84
N SER A 302 26.23 -7.81 -16.88
CA SER A 302 26.69 -8.47 -18.11
C SER A 302 25.58 -8.70 -19.16
N HIS A 303 24.31 -8.73 -18.73
CA HIS A 303 23.14 -8.80 -19.63
C HIS A 303 22.68 -7.43 -20.12
N GLU A 304 23.30 -6.38 -19.62
CA GLU A 304 23.07 -4.99 -19.99
C GLU A 304 21.62 -4.52 -19.81
N ILE A 305 21.02 -4.87 -18.68
CA ILE A 305 19.65 -4.49 -18.33
C ILE A 305 19.49 -2.96 -18.29
N HIS A 306 18.40 -2.45 -18.87
CA HIS A 306 18.04 -1.02 -18.87
C HIS A 306 17.21 -0.67 -17.62
N VAL A 307 16.16 -1.46 -17.38
CA VAL A 307 15.25 -1.30 -16.24
C VAL A 307 15.29 -2.57 -15.42
N LEU A 308 15.73 -2.49 -14.17
CA LEU A 308 15.75 -3.60 -13.22
C LEU A 308 14.66 -3.40 -12.18
N VAL A 309 13.80 -4.40 -12.04
CA VAL A 309 12.63 -4.40 -11.16
C VAL A 309 12.91 -5.33 -9.98
N ASP A 310 12.93 -4.78 -8.78
CA ASP A 310 12.88 -5.50 -7.52
C ASP A 310 11.45 -5.94 -7.23
N LEU A 311 11.24 -7.25 -7.00
CA LEU A 311 9.94 -7.83 -6.67
C LEU A 311 9.82 -8.29 -5.22
N ASN A 312 10.85 -8.08 -4.39
CA ASN A 312 10.85 -8.54 -2.99
C ASN A 312 10.80 -7.37 -1.99
N GLY A 313 11.47 -6.25 -2.27
CA GLY A 313 11.67 -5.18 -1.29
C GLY A 313 12.34 -5.72 -0.02
N HIS A 314 11.67 -5.62 1.13
CA HIS A 314 12.20 -6.13 2.42
C HIS A 314 11.54 -7.42 2.91
N THR A 315 11.00 -8.24 2.00
CA THR A 315 10.50 -9.58 2.35
C THR A 315 11.62 -10.58 2.61
N LEU A 316 11.27 -11.75 3.13
CA LEU A 316 12.20 -12.87 3.35
C LEU A 316 12.91 -13.25 2.03
N HIS A 317 14.20 -13.59 2.11
CA HIS A 317 15.06 -13.95 0.97
C HIS A 317 15.24 -12.85 -0.09
N SER A 318 14.98 -11.60 0.26
CA SER A 318 15.15 -10.46 -0.65
C SER A 318 16.58 -10.31 -1.19
N GLY A 319 16.65 -9.98 -2.48
CA GLY A 319 17.88 -9.58 -3.18
C GLY A 319 18.14 -8.07 -3.18
N ILE A 320 17.49 -7.29 -2.31
CA ILE A 320 17.52 -5.81 -2.36
C ILE A 320 18.94 -5.21 -2.32
N ASN A 321 19.89 -5.88 -1.67
CA ASN A 321 21.28 -5.43 -1.60
C ASN A 321 22.02 -5.50 -2.95
N ILE A 322 21.53 -6.31 -3.89
CA ILE A 322 22.04 -6.34 -5.28
C ILE A 322 21.87 -4.97 -5.94
N PHE A 323 20.77 -4.27 -5.63
CA PHE A 323 20.42 -2.98 -6.21
C PHE A 323 21.35 -1.85 -5.73
N THR A 324 21.98 -1.98 -4.56
CA THR A 324 22.95 -0.99 -4.03
C THR A 324 24.17 -0.85 -4.94
N HIS A 325 24.53 -1.90 -5.69
CA HIS A 325 25.61 -1.86 -6.68
C HIS A 325 25.22 -1.17 -8.00
N ARG A 326 23.95 -0.80 -8.18
CA ARG A 326 23.38 -0.21 -9.40
C ARG A 326 23.74 -0.96 -10.70
N PRO A 327 23.46 -2.28 -10.82
CA PRO A 327 23.74 -3.03 -12.05
C PRO A 327 22.95 -2.54 -13.29
N ALA A 328 21.83 -1.82 -13.08
CA ALA A 328 21.03 -1.18 -14.11
C ALA A 328 20.87 0.34 -13.87
N PRO A 329 20.74 1.16 -14.94
CA PRO A 329 20.63 2.60 -14.82
C PRO A 329 19.28 3.06 -14.24
N VAL A 330 18.19 2.34 -14.52
CA VAL A 330 16.88 2.54 -13.91
C VAL A 330 16.57 1.35 -13.02
N GLN A 331 16.27 1.62 -11.76
CA GLN A 331 15.89 0.60 -10.78
C GLN A 331 14.53 0.94 -10.19
N VAL A 332 13.62 -0.02 -10.21
CA VAL A 332 12.22 0.13 -9.77
C VAL A 332 11.94 -0.93 -8.72
N THR A 333 11.25 -0.59 -7.64
CA THR A 333 10.63 -1.59 -6.75
C THR A 333 9.15 -1.72 -7.08
N TYR A 334 8.64 -2.95 -7.10
CA TYR A 334 7.27 -3.23 -7.49
C TYR A 334 6.74 -4.50 -6.82
N LEU A 335 5.43 -4.51 -6.53
CA LEU A 335 4.61 -5.68 -6.19
C LEU A 335 4.83 -6.30 -4.80
N GLY A 336 6.00 -6.88 -4.53
CA GLY A 336 6.18 -7.72 -3.32
C GLY A 336 6.21 -6.95 -2.00
N TYR A 337 6.53 -5.66 -2.05
CA TYR A 337 6.67 -4.81 -0.86
C TYR A 337 5.98 -3.46 -1.08
N PRO A 338 4.73 -3.28 -0.57
CA PRO A 338 3.92 -2.07 -0.82
C PRO A 338 4.28 -0.92 0.13
N MET A 339 5.58 -0.64 0.31
CA MET A 339 6.14 0.38 1.19
C MET A 339 7.51 0.85 0.65
N THR A 340 8.02 1.97 1.15
CA THR A 340 9.37 2.46 0.84
C THR A 340 10.46 1.43 1.14
N THR A 341 11.37 1.20 0.20
CA THR A 341 12.59 0.43 0.46
C THR A 341 13.60 1.24 1.25
N GLY A 342 13.60 2.57 1.08
CA GLY A 342 14.63 3.48 1.59
C GLY A 342 16.01 3.28 0.97
N ASN A 343 16.15 2.41 -0.03
CA ASN A 343 17.42 2.18 -0.71
C ASN A 343 17.69 3.34 -1.67
N PRO A 344 18.75 4.15 -1.47
CA PRO A 344 19.06 5.30 -2.33
C PRO A 344 19.41 4.91 -3.77
N SER A 345 19.64 3.62 -4.03
CA SER A 345 19.89 3.11 -5.37
C SER A 345 18.62 2.76 -6.14
N ILE A 346 17.46 2.68 -5.51
CA ILE A 346 16.18 2.43 -6.21
C ILE A 346 15.59 3.78 -6.60
N ASP A 347 15.36 3.97 -7.91
CA ASP A 347 14.94 5.25 -8.46
C ASP A 347 13.41 5.47 -8.29
N PHE A 348 12.62 4.40 -8.46
CA PHE A 348 11.15 4.48 -8.46
C PHE A 348 10.46 3.38 -7.66
N VAL A 349 9.29 3.68 -7.13
CA VAL A 349 8.28 2.70 -6.70
C VAL A 349 7.10 2.76 -7.68
N LEU A 350 6.71 1.61 -8.22
CA LEU A 350 5.56 1.54 -9.11
C LEU A 350 4.26 1.40 -8.30
N SER A 351 3.32 2.32 -8.52
CA SER A 351 2.04 2.42 -7.79
C SER A 351 0.95 3.01 -8.70
N ASP A 352 -0.13 3.55 -8.14
CA ASP A 352 -1.23 4.24 -8.84
C ASP A 352 -1.77 5.42 -8.02
N GLY A 353 -2.60 6.26 -8.63
CA GLY A 353 -3.12 7.49 -8.01
C GLY A 353 -4.11 7.28 -6.86
N VAL A 354 -4.69 6.09 -6.70
CA VAL A 354 -5.64 5.78 -5.61
C VAL A 354 -4.91 5.17 -4.42
N ALA A 355 -4.00 4.22 -4.67
CA ALA A 355 -3.19 3.58 -3.65
C ALA A 355 -2.14 4.53 -3.05
N THR A 356 -1.63 5.47 -3.87
CA THR A 356 -0.71 6.51 -3.44
C THR A 356 -1.10 7.87 -4.03
N PRO A 357 -2.15 8.54 -3.50
CA PRO A 357 -2.50 9.89 -3.90
C PRO A 357 -1.29 10.80 -3.70
N ALA A 358 -0.88 11.52 -4.75
CA ALA A 358 0.39 12.24 -4.77
C ALA A 358 0.43 13.34 -3.68
N GLU A 359 -0.72 13.91 -3.36
CA GLU A 359 -0.95 14.98 -2.40
C GLU A 359 -0.61 14.56 -0.96
N THR A 360 -0.89 13.30 -0.61
CA THR A 360 -0.74 12.79 0.76
C THR A 360 0.41 11.79 0.90
N SER A 361 0.86 11.18 -0.20
CA SER A 361 1.81 10.07 -0.18
C SER A 361 3.26 10.47 -0.49
N GLY A 362 3.52 11.71 -0.93
CA GLY A 362 4.86 12.14 -1.37
C GLY A 362 5.96 11.89 -0.33
N ASP A 363 5.70 12.17 0.95
CA ASP A 363 6.66 11.98 2.03
C ASP A 363 6.73 10.54 2.57
N SER A 364 5.92 9.62 2.03
CA SER A 364 5.87 8.21 2.46
C SER A 364 6.91 7.32 1.77
N PHE A 365 7.58 7.84 0.74
CA PHE A 365 8.54 7.10 -0.08
C PHE A 365 9.86 7.85 -0.22
N SER A 366 10.96 7.09 -0.27
CA SER A 366 12.27 7.64 -0.61
C SER A 366 12.50 7.67 -2.13
N GLU A 367 11.86 6.73 -2.80
CA GLU A 367 11.81 6.54 -4.24
C GLU A 367 10.78 7.48 -4.84
N LYS A 368 10.93 7.77 -6.12
CA LYS A 368 9.92 8.55 -6.86
C LYS A 368 8.73 7.67 -7.19
N LEU A 369 7.51 8.21 -7.08
CA LEU A 369 6.32 7.50 -7.50
C LEU A 369 6.28 7.39 -9.04
N LEU A 370 6.13 6.17 -9.55
CA LEU A 370 5.81 5.86 -10.94
C LEU A 370 4.36 5.37 -10.99
N LEU A 371 3.42 6.27 -11.26
CA LEU A 371 1.99 6.02 -11.14
C LEU A 371 1.41 5.46 -12.44
N LEU A 372 0.78 4.29 -12.37
CA LEU A 372 -0.04 3.75 -13.45
C LEU A 372 -1.41 4.44 -13.51
N PRO A 373 -2.02 4.57 -14.70
CA PRO A 373 -3.36 5.13 -14.87
C PRO A 373 -4.48 4.16 -14.46
N MET A 374 -4.15 3.10 -13.73
CA MET A 374 -5.03 2.01 -13.33
C MET A 374 -4.48 1.35 -12.06
N HIS A 375 -5.21 0.39 -11.48
CA HIS A 375 -4.77 -0.34 -10.29
C HIS A 375 -3.33 -0.86 -10.44
N TYR A 376 -2.47 -0.62 -9.45
CA TYR A 376 -1.04 -0.90 -9.58
C TYR A 376 -0.69 -2.38 -9.58
N ILE A 377 -1.50 -3.24 -8.95
CA ILE A 377 -1.22 -4.68 -8.88
C ILE A 377 -1.69 -5.34 -10.16
N VAL A 378 -0.74 -5.87 -10.92
CA VAL A 378 -1.04 -6.72 -12.08
C VAL A 378 -1.64 -8.02 -11.62
N ASN A 379 -2.47 -8.63 -12.46
CA ASN A 379 -2.99 -9.95 -12.20
C ASN A 379 -3.28 -10.69 -13.51
N ASP A 380 -3.31 -12.02 -13.44
CA ASP A 380 -3.56 -12.94 -14.55
C ASP A 380 -4.81 -13.79 -14.30
N HIS A 381 -5.77 -13.24 -13.54
CA HIS A 381 -6.86 -14.02 -12.95
C HIS A 381 -7.87 -14.48 -14.00
N LEU A 382 -8.32 -13.63 -14.93
CA LEU A 382 -9.28 -14.08 -15.96
C LEU A 382 -8.70 -15.17 -16.87
N GLN A 383 -7.39 -15.13 -17.13
CA GLN A 383 -6.69 -16.10 -17.96
C GLN A 383 -6.54 -17.46 -17.25
N MET A 384 -6.37 -17.45 -15.93
CA MET A 384 -6.10 -18.65 -15.13
C MET A 384 -7.34 -19.20 -14.40
N LEU A 385 -8.33 -18.36 -14.15
CA LEU A 385 -9.50 -18.64 -13.31
C LEU A 385 -10.82 -18.49 -14.08
N GLY A 386 -10.79 -18.68 -15.41
CA GLY A 386 -12.00 -18.60 -16.24
C GLY A 386 -13.13 -19.52 -15.77
N HIS A 387 -12.81 -20.64 -15.09
CA HIS A 387 -13.81 -21.54 -14.48
C HIS A 387 -14.65 -20.86 -13.38
N THR A 388 -14.18 -19.76 -12.80
CA THR A 388 -14.93 -18.96 -11.81
C THR A 388 -16.01 -18.07 -12.45
N LEU A 389 -15.99 -17.92 -13.78
CA LEU A 389 -17.00 -17.20 -14.54
C LEU A 389 -18.23 -18.06 -14.87
N GLU A 390 -18.07 -19.39 -14.79
CA GLU A 390 -19.08 -20.35 -15.23
C GLU A 390 -19.75 -21.07 -14.03
N GLY A 391 -20.94 -21.60 -14.27
CA GLY A 391 -21.68 -22.40 -13.29
C GLY A 391 -22.38 -21.62 -12.18
N ASN A 392 -23.24 -22.32 -11.45
CA ASN A 392 -23.98 -21.77 -10.32
C ASN A 392 -23.08 -21.63 -9.09
N ARG A 393 -23.44 -20.69 -8.20
CA ARG A 393 -22.83 -20.59 -6.87
C ARG A 393 -22.91 -21.95 -6.16
N PRO A 394 -21.82 -22.45 -5.57
CA PRO A 394 -21.88 -23.70 -4.81
C PRO A 394 -22.74 -23.51 -3.55
N PRO A 395 -23.58 -24.48 -3.17
CA PRO A 395 -24.28 -24.42 -1.90
C PRO A 395 -23.31 -24.55 -0.73
N LEU A 396 -23.59 -23.84 0.37
CA LEU A 396 -22.80 -23.85 1.59
C LEU A 396 -22.76 -25.27 2.19
N SER A 397 -23.90 -25.95 2.16
CA SER A 397 -24.12 -27.31 2.68
C SER A 397 -23.23 -28.38 2.04
N THR A 398 -22.65 -28.10 0.87
CA THR A 398 -21.68 -29.00 0.21
C THR A 398 -20.33 -29.03 0.93
N PHE A 399 -19.98 -27.96 1.65
CA PHE A 399 -18.64 -27.78 2.23
C PHE A 399 -18.65 -27.63 3.75
N PHE A 400 -19.79 -27.23 4.31
CA PHE A 400 -19.98 -27.01 5.73
C PHE A 400 -21.32 -27.61 6.14
N GLU A 401 -21.42 -28.15 7.35
CA GLU A 401 -22.67 -28.68 7.91
C GLU A 401 -23.59 -27.53 8.38
N LEU A 402 -23.92 -26.62 7.45
CA LEU A 402 -24.69 -25.40 7.69
C LEU A 402 -25.84 -25.28 6.68
N ASP A 403 -26.89 -24.56 7.08
CA ASP A 403 -28.03 -24.25 6.20
C ASP A 403 -27.63 -23.27 5.10
N ASP A 404 -28.09 -23.51 3.86
CA ASP A 404 -27.77 -22.69 2.69
C ASP A 404 -28.32 -21.25 2.74
N ASN A 405 -29.20 -20.92 3.69
CA ASN A 405 -29.66 -19.55 3.95
C ASN A 405 -28.81 -18.80 4.98
N THR A 406 -27.83 -19.46 5.60
CA THR A 406 -26.89 -18.82 6.54
C THR A 406 -26.06 -17.78 5.79
N PHE A 407 -26.01 -16.55 6.29
CA PHE A 407 -25.20 -15.52 5.68
C PHE A 407 -23.70 -15.74 5.97
N VAL A 408 -22.86 -15.74 4.94
CA VAL A 408 -21.44 -16.03 5.10
C VAL A 408 -20.62 -14.75 4.93
N PHE A 409 -20.21 -14.15 6.04
CA PHE A 409 -19.08 -13.23 6.03
C PHE A 409 -17.79 -14.03 5.89
N ALA A 410 -16.79 -13.50 5.20
CA ALA A 410 -15.52 -14.20 5.06
C ALA A 410 -14.33 -13.24 5.07
N THR A 411 -13.19 -13.74 5.51
CA THR A 411 -11.89 -13.13 5.24
C THR A 411 -10.86 -14.21 4.93
N PHE A 412 -10.22 -14.06 3.78
CA PHE A 412 -9.16 -14.97 3.34
C PHE A 412 -7.77 -14.35 3.49
N SER A 413 -7.68 -13.16 4.07
CA SER A 413 -6.42 -12.54 4.44
C SER A 413 -5.67 -13.39 5.48
N ASN A 414 -4.33 -13.34 5.42
CA ASN A 414 -3.51 -13.95 6.47
C ASN A 414 -3.82 -13.26 7.81
N TRP A 415 -4.03 -14.05 8.86
CA TRP A 415 -4.49 -13.58 10.17
C TRP A 415 -3.55 -12.57 10.83
N GLN A 416 -2.28 -12.53 10.39
CA GLN A 416 -1.36 -11.46 10.77
C GLN A 416 -1.82 -10.05 10.39
N LYS A 417 -2.76 -9.92 9.45
CA LYS A 417 -3.32 -8.65 8.99
C LYS A 417 -4.52 -8.20 9.82
N MET A 418 -4.94 -9.00 10.79
CA MET A 418 -6.00 -8.67 11.73
C MET A 418 -5.40 -8.05 12.99
N ASP A 419 -6.18 -7.18 13.62
CA ASP A 419 -5.92 -6.66 14.96
C ASP A 419 -7.19 -6.71 15.81
N PRO A 420 -7.11 -6.42 17.12
CA PRO A 420 -8.28 -6.47 18.01
C PRO A 420 -9.43 -5.60 17.54
N SER A 421 -9.15 -4.43 16.93
CA SER A 421 -10.20 -3.47 16.56
C SER A 421 -11.10 -4.02 15.45
N VAL A 422 -10.50 -4.58 14.39
CA VAL A 422 -11.28 -5.14 13.28
C VAL A 422 -11.96 -6.44 13.68
N PHE A 423 -11.34 -7.26 14.54
CA PHE A 423 -11.99 -8.46 15.04
C PHE A 423 -13.22 -8.13 15.89
N SER A 424 -13.12 -7.13 16.77
CA SER A 424 -14.25 -6.64 17.56
C SER A 424 -15.39 -6.13 16.65
N ALA A 425 -15.06 -5.40 15.58
CA ALA A 425 -16.03 -4.98 14.56
C ALA A 425 -16.72 -6.18 13.88
N TRP A 426 -15.99 -7.25 13.56
CA TRP A 426 -16.59 -8.47 13.03
C TRP A 426 -17.51 -9.16 14.04
N MET A 427 -17.16 -9.17 15.33
CA MET A 427 -18.04 -9.71 16.37
C MET A 427 -19.32 -8.88 16.51
N GLU A 428 -19.23 -7.55 16.40
CA GLU A 428 -20.40 -6.66 16.37
C GLU A 428 -21.31 -6.97 15.16
N ILE A 429 -20.73 -7.16 13.98
CA ILE A 429 -21.48 -7.58 12.78
C ILE A 429 -22.21 -8.90 13.03
N LEU A 430 -21.52 -9.90 13.59
CA LEU A 430 -22.12 -11.20 13.90
C LEU A 430 -23.23 -11.08 14.95
N ALA A 431 -23.08 -10.20 15.95
CA ALA A 431 -24.12 -9.95 16.96
C ALA A 431 -25.41 -9.41 16.31
N ARG A 432 -25.26 -8.48 15.36
CA ARG A 432 -26.36 -7.80 14.67
C ARG A 432 -27.00 -8.64 13.55
N VAL A 433 -26.33 -9.70 13.10
CA VAL A 433 -26.84 -10.62 12.08
C VAL A 433 -26.83 -12.06 12.64
N PRO A 434 -27.85 -12.47 13.43
CA PRO A 434 -27.79 -13.73 14.18
C PRO A 434 -27.63 -14.99 13.31
N SER A 435 -28.27 -15.03 12.13
CA SER A 435 -28.17 -16.14 11.16
C SER A 435 -26.98 -15.98 10.21
N SER A 436 -25.80 -15.71 10.77
CA SER A 436 -24.56 -15.56 9.98
C SER A 436 -23.38 -16.25 10.62
N VAL A 437 -22.38 -16.54 9.81
CA VAL A 437 -21.08 -17.10 10.22
C VAL A 437 -19.95 -16.24 9.67
N MET A 438 -18.79 -16.31 10.32
CA MET A 438 -17.55 -15.72 9.82
C MET A 438 -16.60 -16.84 9.38
N TRP A 439 -16.26 -16.84 8.10
CA TRP A 439 -15.40 -17.85 7.50
C TRP A 439 -13.96 -17.37 7.36
N PHE A 440 -13.05 -18.10 8.01
CA PHE A 440 -11.61 -17.92 7.92
C PHE A 440 -10.93 -19.02 7.11
N GLN A 441 -9.91 -18.64 6.36
CA GLN A 441 -8.94 -19.58 5.80
C GLN A 441 -7.97 -20.08 6.87
N GLN A 442 -7.94 -21.37 7.19
CA GLN A 442 -6.96 -21.98 8.08
C GLN A 442 -5.61 -22.12 7.37
N TYR A 443 -4.54 -21.70 8.04
CA TYR A 443 -3.17 -21.86 7.58
C TYR A 443 -2.45 -22.95 8.38
N PHE A 444 -1.40 -23.54 7.80
CA PHE A 444 -0.59 -24.55 8.48
C PHE A 444 0.06 -23.99 9.75
N GLY A 445 -0.01 -24.73 10.87
CA GLY A 445 0.56 -24.34 12.16
C GLY A 445 -0.30 -23.36 12.97
N HIS A 446 -1.56 -23.17 12.59
CA HIS A 446 -2.49 -22.23 13.24
C HIS A 446 -3.54 -22.92 14.14
N GLU A 447 -3.35 -24.19 14.50
CA GLU A 447 -4.31 -24.96 15.31
C GLU A 447 -4.59 -24.28 16.66
N GLY A 448 -3.55 -23.79 17.35
CA GLY A 448 -3.70 -23.03 18.60
C GLY A 448 -4.37 -21.66 18.42
N VAL A 449 -4.30 -21.10 17.21
CA VAL A 449 -4.88 -19.78 16.91
C VAL A 449 -6.39 -19.86 16.76
N ILE A 450 -6.91 -20.97 16.22
CA ILE A 450 -8.36 -21.23 16.16
C ILE A 450 -8.96 -21.22 17.56
N VAL A 451 -8.27 -21.84 18.54
CA VAL A 451 -8.69 -21.85 19.94
C VAL A 451 -8.75 -20.42 20.49
N ASN A 452 -7.73 -19.61 20.23
CA ASN A 452 -7.68 -18.22 20.69
C ASN A 452 -8.80 -17.37 20.06
N LEU A 453 -9.05 -17.50 18.76
CA LEU A 453 -10.11 -16.75 18.08
C LEU A 453 -11.51 -17.12 18.57
N ARG A 454 -11.75 -18.39 18.88
CA ARG A 454 -13.02 -18.85 19.46
C ARG A 454 -13.21 -18.31 20.87
N ALA A 455 -12.18 -18.38 21.71
CA ALA A 455 -12.22 -17.81 23.05
C ALA A 455 -12.43 -16.28 23.03
N GLU A 456 -11.82 -15.59 22.07
CA GLU A 456 -12.00 -14.14 21.89
C GLU A 456 -13.41 -13.79 21.40
N ALA A 457 -14.01 -14.60 20.52
CA ALA A 457 -15.41 -14.45 20.13
C ALA A 457 -16.36 -14.66 21.32
N GLU A 458 -16.13 -15.69 22.13
CA GLU A 458 -16.89 -15.96 23.35
C GLU A 458 -16.79 -14.80 24.35
N ALA A 459 -15.61 -14.19 24.48
CA ALA A 459 -15.42 -12.99 25.29
C ALA A 459 -16.22 -11.78 24.79
N HIS A 460 -16.55 -11.73 23.49
CA HIS A 460 -17.46 -10.75 22.88
C HIS A 460 -18.94 -11.19 22.90
N GLY A 461 -19.27 -12.32 23.54
CA GLY A 461 -20.64 -12.84 23.62
C GLY A 461 -21.12 -13.53 22.34
N ILE A 462 -20.20 -13.91 21.44
CA ILE A 462 -20.49 -14.64 20.20
C ILE A 462 -20.07 -16.10 20.38
N ASP A 463 -20.97 -17.03 20.04
CA ASP A 463 -20.65 -18.45 20.01
C ASP A 463 -19.45 -18.71 19.07
N GLY A 464 -18.36 -19.28 19.62
CA GLY A 464 -17.14 -19.58 18.88
C GLY A 464 -17.36 -20.52 17.69
N GLU A 465 -18.43 -21.33 17.68
CA GLU A 465 -18.78 -22.19 16.53
C GLU A 465 -19.35 -21.39 15.33
N ARG A 466 -19.70 -20.11 15.51
CA ARG A 466 -20.00 -19.21 14.38
C ARG A 466 -18.76 -18.77 13.60
N LEU A 467 -17.55 -19.05 14.13
CA LEU A 467 -16.31 -18.90 13.40
C LEU A 467 -15.97 -20.25 12.74
N ILE A 468 -16.08 -20.30 11.42
CA ILE A 468 -15.78 -21.50 10.64
C ILE A 468 -14.43 -21.39 9.94
N PHE A 469 -13.74 -22.51 9.85
CA PHE A 469 -12.36 -22.59 9.35
C PHE A 469 -12.27 -23.65 8.26
N SER A 470 -11.67 -23.31 7.11
CA SER A 470 -11.40 -24.29 6.04
C SER A 470 -9.91 -24.48 5.81
N PRO A 471 -9.44 -25.70 5.48
CA PRO A 471 -8.05 -25.94 5.12
C PRO A 471 -7.66 -25.21 3.83
N LEU A 472 -6.34 -25.10 3.57
CA LEU A 472 -5.82 -24.52 2.33
C LEU A 472 -6.10 -25.44 1.14
N ASP A 473 -6.79 -24.91 0.13
CA ASP A 473 -7.00 -25.58 -1.13
C ASP A 473 -6.02 -25.08 -2.20
N PRO A 474 -5.80 -25.84 -3.29
CA PRO A 474 -5.18 -25.31 -4.50
C PRO A 474 -5.87 -24.02 -4.94
N TRP A 475 -5.09 -23.04 -5.39
CA TRP A 475 -5.58 -21.67 -5.68
C TRP A 475 -6.80 -21.61 -6.62
N ILE A 476 -6.84 -22.46 -7.65
CA ILE A 476 -7.95 -22.58 -8.61
C ILE A 476 -9.25 -23.00 -7.89
N ASP A 477 -9.18 -24.04 -7.05
CA ASP A 477 -10.31 -24.57 -6.31
C ASP A 477 -10.75 -23.60 -5.21
N HIS A 478 -9.79 -23.04 -4.49
CA HIS A 478 -10.04 -22.04 -3.46
C HIS A 478 -10.80 -20.84 -4.03
N THR A 479 -10.36 -20.30 -5.17
CA THR A 479 -11.00 -19.11 -5.76
C THR A 479 -12.42 -19.39 -6.24
N TYR A 480 -12.69 -20.60 -6.74
CA TYR A 480 -14.06 -21.02 -7.04
C TYR A 480 -14.92 -21.12 -5.76
N ARG A 481 -14.39 -21.70 -4.68
CA ARG A 481 -15.08 -21.80 -3.38
C ARG A 481 -15.36 -20.46 -2.74
N LYS A 482 -14.57 -19.41 -3.02
CA LYS A 482 -14.87 -18.04 -2.52
C LYS A 482 -16.28 -17.59 -2.88
N ARG A 483 -16.86 -18.08 -3.98
CA ARG A 483 -18.25 -17.79 -4.39
C ARG A 483 -19.29 -18.16 -3.33
N ILE A 484 -18.96 -19.06 -2.40
CA ILE A 484 -19.82 -19.43 -1.26
C ILE A 484 -19.92 -18.30 -0.24
N ALA A 485 -18.90 -17.46 -0.07
CA ALA A 485 -19.01 -16.30 0.80
C ALA A 485 -20.04 -15.32 0.23
N ASP A 486 -20.84 -14.68 1.08
CA ASP A 486 -21.80 -13.63 0.71
C ASP A 486 -21.14 -12.26 0.64
N LEU A 487 -20.24 -11.97 1.58
CA LEU A 487 -19.53 -10.71 1.68
C LEU A 487 -18.12 -10.91 2.25
N ILE A 488 -17.12 -10.30 1.61
CA ILE A 488 -15.75 -10.33 2.09
C ILE A 488 -15.49 -9.09 2.94
N LEU A 489 -14.93 -9.32 4.12
CA LEU A 489 -14.53 -8.31 5.07
C LEU A 489 -13.00 -8.13 4.99
N ASP A 490 -12.56 -7.02 4.39
CA ASP A 490 -11.14 -6.72 4.24
C ASP A 490 -10.51 -6.21 5.55
N THR A 491 -9.20 -6.32 5.67
CA THR A 491 -8.44 -5.99 6.87
C THR A 491 -7.78 -4.60 6.79
N PRO A 492 -8.03 -3.67 7.74
CA PRO A 492 -7.55 -2.29 7.65
C PRO A 492 -6.07 -2.10 8.02
N LEU A 493 -5.53 -2.99 8.86
CA LEU A 493 -4.11 -2.96 9.25
C LEU A 493 -3.21 -3.11 8.02
N LYS A 494 -3.60 -4.04 7.13
CA LYS A 494 -3.02 -4.25 5.80
C LYS A 494 -4.07 -4.93 4.96
N ASN A 495 -4.43 -4.36 3.81
CA ASN A 495 -5.49 -4.95 2.99
C ASN A 495 -5.10 -6.36 2.51
N GLY A 496 -6.10 -7.15 2.17
CA GLY A 496 -5.92 -8.25 1.24
C GLY A 496 -5.49 -7.69 -0.13
N HIS A 497 -4.40 -8.21 -0.66
CA HIS A 497 -3.91 -7.80 -1.99
C HIS A 497 -4.45 -8.85 -2.97
N THR A 498 -3.68 -9.91 -3.22
CA THR A 498 -4.10 -11.07 -4.03
C THR A 498 -5.43 -11.67 -3.58
N THR A 499 -5.66 -11.78 -2.27
CA THR A 499 -6.87 -12.43 -1.72
C THR A 499 -8.16 -11.69 -2.06
N ILE A 500 -8.09 -10.35 -2.21
CA ILE A 500 -9.21 -9.50 -2.64
C ILE A 500 -9.37 -9.55 -4.15
N LEU A 501 -8.28 -9.53 -4.91
CA LEU A 501 -8.34 -9.72 -6.37
C LEU A 501 -8.98 -11.06 -6.74
N ASP A 502 -8.65 -12.14 -6.02
CA ASP A 502 -9.31 -13.44 -6.15
C ASP A 502 -10.83 -13.34 -5.87
N ALA A 503 -11.22 -12.64 -4.80
CA ALA A 503 -12.62 -12.51 -4.39
C ALA A 503 -13.45 -11.72 -5.41
N LEU A 504 -12.92 -10.60 -5.88
CA LEU A 504 -13.52 -9.79 -6.93
C LEU A 504 -13.59 -10.56 -8.25
N CYS A 505 -12.53 -11.31 -8.60
CA CYS A 505 -12.55 -12.19 -9.75
C CYS A 505 -13.62 -13.28 -9.61
N ALA A 506 -13.85 -13.80 -8.41
CA ALA A 506 -14.90 -14.77 -8.12
C ALA A 506 -16.32 -14.16 -8.09
N GLY A 507 -16.48 -12.84 -8.22
CA GLY A 507 -17.79 -12.18 -8.19
C GLY A 507 -18.32 -11.91 -6.78
N VAL A 508 -17.44 -11.87 -5.77
CA VAL A 508 -17.81 -11.66 -4.37
C VAL A 508 -17.56 -10.20 -3.98
N PRO A 509 -18.57 -9.47 -3.46
CA PRO A 509 -18.38 -8.11 -2.99
C PRO A 509 -17.45 -8.06 -1.78
N VAL A 510 -16.72 -6.96 -1.64
CA VAL A 510 -15.71 -6.73 -0.61
C VAL A 510 -16.00 -5.38 0.06
N ILE A 511 -16.04 -5.30 1.38
CA ILE A 511 -15.98 -4.01 2.09
C ILE A 511 -14.55 -3.76 2.53
N THR A 512 -14.06 -2.54 2.33
CA THR A 512 -12.75 -2.11 2.84
C THR A 512 -12.84 -0.77 3.55
N LEU A 513 -12.03 -0.61 4.59
CA LEU A 513 -11.80 0.65 5.26
C LEU A 513 -10.59 1.34 4.61
N GLU A 514 -10.81 2.53 4.09
CA GLU A 514 -9.80 3.35 3.44
C GLU A 514 -8.68 3.70 4.43
N GLY A 515 -7.43 3.44 4.02
CA GLY A 515 -6.24 3.71 4.82
C GLY A 515 -5.42 4.90 4.31
N GLU A 516 -4.30 5.17 4.97
CA GLU A 516 -3.38 6.27 4.64
C GLU A 516 -2.16 5.81 3.82
N ARG A 517 -1.95 4.51 3.64
CA ARG A 517 -0.72 3.94 3.08
C ARG A 517 -1.03 3.06 1.88
N MET A 518 -0.08 2.95 0.96
CA MET A 518 -0.18 2.02 -0.17
C MET A 518 -0.58 0.59 0.25
N SER A 519 -0.07 0.10 1.38
CA SER A 519 -0.37 -1.24 1.91
C SER A 519 -1.81 -1.43 2.43
N ASN A 520 -2.55 -0.36 2.72
CA ASN A 520 -3.95 -0.39 3.16
C ASN A 520 -4.88 0.50 2.32
N ARG A 521 -4.45 0.80 1.08
CA ARG A 521 -5.26 1.42 0.02
C ARG A 521 -5.32 0.54 -1.25
N ALA A 522 -4.75 -0.66 -1.20
CA ALA A 522 -4.70 -1.57 -2.34
C ALA A 522 -6.11 -2.04 -2.73
N THR A 523 -6.97 -2.34 -1.75
CA THR A 523 -8.36 -2.70 -2.03
C THR A 523 -9.12 -1.52 -2.59
N SER A 524 -8.99 -0.33 -2.01
CA SER A 524 -9.62 0.90 -2.51
C SER A 524 -9.28 1.16 -3.98
N SER A 525 -8.01 0.96 -4.35
CA SER A 525 -7.57 1.06 -5.75
C SER A 525 -8.19 -0.01 -6.66
N ALA A 526 -8.29 -1.27 -6.21
CA ALA A 526 -8.95 -2.33 -6.97
C ALA A 526 -10.46 -2.06 -7.15
N MET A 527 -11.14 -1.61 -6.10
CA MET A 527 -12.56 -1.25 -6.13
C MET A 527 -12.82 -0.05 -7.04
N ASN A 528 -11.94 0.95 -7.00
CA ASN A 528 -11.97 2.05 -7.95
C ASN A 528 -11.84 1.57 -9.41
N ALA A 529 -10.92 0.64 -9.68
CA ALA A 529 -10.70 0.08 -11.00
C ALA A 529 -11.86 -0.81 -11.50
N LEU A 530 -12.84 -1.13 -10.65
CA LEU A 530 -14.08 -1.84 -11.00
C LEU A 530 -15.34 -0.98 -10.86
N ASP A 531 -15.23 0.32 -10.57
CA ASP A 531 -16.39 1.18 -10.30
C ASP A 531 -17.26 0.67 -9.13
N LEU A 532 -16.61 0.33 -8.02
CA LEU A 532 -17.20 -0.19 -6.78
C LEU A 532 -16.83 0.67 -5.56
N ARG A 533 -16.69 1.98 -5.75
CA ARG A 533 -16.25 2.92 -4.70
C ARG A 533 -17.21 3.00 -3.51
N ASP A 534 -18.47 2.65 -3.70
CA ASP A 534 -19.52 2.58 -2.67
C ASP A 534 -19.30 1.47 -1.63
N LEU A 535 -18.29 0.62 -1.83
CA LEU A 535 -17.85 -0.39 -0.83
C LEU A 535 -16.57 0.01 -0.09
N ILE A 536 -16.11 1.25 -0.29
CA ILE A 536 -14.99 1.85 0.42
C ILE A 536 -15.58 2.75 1.51
N VAL A 537 -15.29 2.44 2.77
CA VAL A 537 -15.77 3.21 3.93
C VAL A 537 -14.62 3.95 4.61
N ASN A 538 -14.92 4.94 5.45
CA ASN A 538 -13.91 5.81 6.08
C ASN A 538 -13.83 5.65 7.60
N SER A 539 -14.68 4.81 8.20
CA SER A 539 -14.65 4.51 9.63
C SER A 539 -15.00 3.05 9.92
N ILE A 540 -14.56 2.54 11.08
CA ILE A 540 -14.97 1.21 11.56
C ILE A 540 -16.50 1.15 11.77
N LYS A 541 -17.12 2.26 12.16
CA LYS A 541 -18.58 2.37 12.27
C LYS A 541 -19.26 2.14 10.91
N GLU A 542 -18.86 2.88 9.87
CA GLU A 542 -19.38 2.67 8.51
C GLU A 542 -19.11 1.25 7.99
N TYR A 543 -17.96 0.68 8.33
CA TYR A 543 -17.61 -0.70 7.98
C TYR A 543 -18.63 -1.71 8.53
N VAL A 544 -18.97 -1.58 9.82
CA VAL A 544 -19.99 -2.41 10.47
C VAL A 544 -21.37 -2.15 9.88
N GLU A 545 -21.77 -0.88 9.76
CA GLU A 545 -23.10 -0.50 9.25
C GLU A 545 -23.33 -1.03 7.83
N LEU A 546 -22.36 -0.86 6.94
CA LEU A 546 -22.48 -1.34 5.56
C LEU A 546 -22.53 -2.87 5.50
N ALA A 547 -21.73 -3.57 6.31
CA ALA A 547 -21.75 -5.02 6.37
C ALA A 547 -23.11 -5.55 6.85
N VAL A 548 -23.67 -4.96 7.92
CA VAL A 548 -24.99 -5.32 8.46
C VAL A 548 -26.10 -4.97 7.46
N TYR A 549 -26.02 -3.81 6.82
CA TYR A 549 -26.98 -3.39 5.80
C TYR A 549 -27.04 -4.39 4.64
N LEU A 550 -25.89 -4.73 4.05
CA LEU A 550 -25.83 -5.70 2.94
C LEU A 550 -26.30 -7.10 3.37
N ALA A 551 -26.03 -7.50 4.61
CA ALA A 551 -26.47 -8.79 5.13
C ALA A 551 -27.97 -8.88 5.39
N THR A 552 -28.61 -7.77 5.72
CA THR A 552 -30.05 -7.70 6.01
C THR A 552 -30.89 -7.35 4.79
N HIS A 553 -30.28 -6.83 3.72
CA HIS A 553 -30.95 -6.41 2.48
C HIS A 553 -30.58 -7.30 1.29
N LYS A 554 -31.08 -8.54 1.28
CA LYS A 554 -30.75 -9.58 0.27
C LYS A 554 -30.86 -9.10 -1.18
N HIS A 555 -31.88 -8.31 -1.52
CA HIS A 555 -32.07 -7.78 -2.87
C HIS A 555 -30.94 -6.82 -3.27
N VAL A 556 -30.50 -5.94 -2.36
CA VAL A 556 -29.38 -5.02 -2.61
C VAL A 556 -28.09 -5.80 -2.81
N LEU A 557 -27.81 -6.79 -1.96
CA LEU A 557 -26.64 -7.65 -2.11
C LEU A 557 -26.65 -8.43 -3.44
N GLN A 558 -27.79 -8.93 -3.88
CA GLN A 558 -27.93 -9.61 -5.17
C GLN A 558 -27.62 -8.68 -6.34
N GLN A 559 -28.12 -7.45 -6.32
CA GLN A 559 -27.80 -6.45 -7.33
C GLN A 559 -26.31 -6.08 -7.31
N LEU A 560 -25.74 -5.91 -6.12
CA LEU A 560 -24.33 -5.62 -5.93
C LEU A 560 -23.44 -6.74 -6.49
N ARG A 561 -23.76 -8.00 -6.17
CA ARG A 561 -23.07 -9.18 -6.72
C ARG A 561 -23.09 -9.19 -8.23
N LYS A 562 -24.27 -8.98 -8.82
CA LYS A 562 -24.40 -8.89 -10.27
C LYS A 562 -23.52 -7.77 -10.83
N ARG A 563 -23.47 -6.61 -10.17
CA ARG A 563 -22.59 -5.50 -10.57
C ARG A 563 -21.12 -5.89 -10.51
N VAL A 564 -20.65 -6.57 -9.46
CA VAL A 564 -19.27 -7.08 -9.36
C VAL A 564 -18.97 -8.05 -10.51
N GLU A 565 -19.87 -9.01 -10.76
CA GLU A 565 -19.71 -10.02 -11.82
C GLU A 565 -19.71 -9.43 -13.24
N ASP A 566 -20.53 -8.40 -13.49
CA ASP A 566 -20.58 -7.69 -14.77
C ASP A 566 -19.33 -6.78 -14.91
N ASN A 567 -18.92 -6.10 -13.84
CA ASN A 567 -17.81 -5.14 -13.88
C ASN A 567 -16.45 -5.81 -14.07
N ARG A 568 -16.20 -6.99 -13.49
CA ARG A 568 -14.93 -7.74 -13.67
C ARG A 568 -14.61 -8.08 -15.14
N LEU A 569 -15.60 -8.05 -16.03
CA LEU A 569 -15.43 -8.30 -17.47
C LEU A 569 -15.39 -7.01 -18.31
N ARG A 570 -15.87 -5.88 -17.77
CA ARG A 570 -16.02 -4.61 -18.50
C ARG A 570 -14.94 -3.59 -18.17
N TYR A 571 -14.47 -3.61 -16.93
CA TYR A 571 -13.52 -2.64 -16.39
C TYR A 571 -12.09 -3.21 -16.37
N PRO A 572 -11.06 -2.35 -16.32
CA PRO A 572 -9.71 -2.76 -16.71
C PRO A 572 -8.92 -3.52 -15.64
N LEU A 573 -9.48 -3.74 -14.43
CA LEU A 573 -8.78 -4.40 -13.32
C LEU A 573 -8.19 -5.77 -13.74
N PHE A 574 -8.91 -6.54 -14.55
CA PHE A 574 -8.49 -7.88 -14.96
C PHE A 574 -8.02 -7.96 -16.43
N ASP A 575 -7.85 -6.82 -17.11
CA ASP A 575 -7.29 -6.77 -18.46
C ASP A 575 -5.76 -6.72 -18.40
N THR A 576 -5.14 -7.89 -18.31
CA THR A 576 -3.68 -8.04 -18.25
C THR A 576 -2.97 -7.53 -19.50
N ALA A 577 -3.62 -7.53 -20.67
CA ALA A 577 -3.03 -7.05 -21.92
C ALA A 577 -2.96 -5.52 -21.94
N GLN A 578 -4.05 -4.86 -21.56
CA GLN A 578 -4.05 -3.41 -21.38
C GLN A 578 -3.06 -2.99 -20.28
N TYR A 579 -3.06 -3.70 -19.14
CA TYR A 579 -2.09 -3.47 -18.08
C TYR A 579 -0.65 -3.56 -18.60
N THR A 580 -0.32 -4.61 -19.36
CA THR A 580 1.02 -4.82 -19.91
C THR A 580 1.47 -3.66 -20.80
N THR A 581 0.56 -3.14 -21.62
CA THR A 581 0.83 -1.96 -22.46
C THR A 581 1.14 -0.73 -21.59
N LYS A 582 0.35 -0.48 -20.54
CA LYS A 582 0.56 0.67 -19.64
C LYS A 582 1.79 0.53 -18.76
N PHE A 583 2.12 -0.69 -18.35
CA PHE A 583 3.38 -1.00 -17.67
C PHE A 583 4.58 -0.72 -18.59
N GLU A 584 4.55 -1.20 -19.83
CA GLU A 584 5.62 -0.97 -20.82
C GLU A 584 5.82 0.52 -21.10
N GLU A 585 4.73 1.27 -21.32
CA GLU A 585 4.75 2.73 -21.49
C GLU A 585 5.47 3.42 -20.31
N SER A 586 5.08 3.08 -19.07
CA SER A 586 5.64 3.67 -17.84
C SER A 586 7.13 3.41 -17.67
N ILE A 587 7.58 2.16 -17.86
CA ILE A 587 9.02 1.85 -17.75
C ILE A 587 9.84 2.43 -18.91
N LYS A 588 9.25 2.57 -20.12
CA LYS A 588 9.89 3.26 -21.24
C LYS A 588 10.10 4.73 -20.91
N VAL A 589 9.12 5.40 -20.32
CA VAL A 589 9.28 6.80 -19.90
C VAL A 589 10.40 6.94 -18.85
N ALA A 590 10.40 6.07 -17.83
CA ALA A 590 11.47 6.07 -16.82
C ALA A 590 12.87 5.88 -17.47
N TRP A 591 12.97 4.98 -18.45
CA TRP A 591 14.19 4.79 -19.23
C TRP A 591 14.55 6.03 -20.06
N GLN A 592 13.62 6.63 -20.79
CA GLN A 592 13.90 7.80 -21.64
C GLN A 592 14.41 8.99 -20.83
N VAL A 593 13.85 9.23 -19.65
CA VAL A 593 14.32 10.28 -18.73
C VAL A 593 15.76 10.01 -18.28
N LYS A 594 16.07 8.77 -17.91
CA LYS A 594 17.44 8.39 -17.51
C LYS A 594 18.41 8.45 -18.68
N LYS A 595 18.01 7.94 -19.85
CA LYS A 595 18.78 7.97 -21.10
C LYS A 595 19.16 9.39 -21.50
N SER A 596 18.20 10.31 -21.46
CA SER A 596 18.43 11.74 -21.77
C SER A 596 19.46 12.36 -20.83
N ARG A 597 19.40 12.04 -19.52
CA ARG A 597 20.39 12.52 -18.53
C ARG A 597 21.78 11.96 -18.76
N LEU A 598 21.88 10.67 -19.09
CA LEU A 598 23.15 10.02 -19.42
C LEU A 598 23.77 10.61 -20.70
N GLN A 599 22.96 11.03 -21.67
CA GLN A 599 23.41 11.68 -22.89
C GLN A 599 23.78 13.16 -22.70
N ALA A 600 23.10 13.88 -21.80
CA ALA A 600 23.27 15.32 -21.59
C ALA A 600 24.39 15.72 -20.60
N GLY A 601 25.11 14.76 -19.99
CA GLY A 601 26.24 15.08 -19.12
C GLY A 601 25.91 15.60 -17.72
N GLY A 602 24.67 15.40 -17.22
CA GLY A 602 24.38 15.39 -15.78
C GLY A 602 24.11 16.73 -15.07
N LEU A 603 23.05 17.46 -15.43
CA LEU A 603 22.43 18.41 -14.49
C LEU A 603 21.04 17.89 -14.02
N PRO A 604 20.78 17.89 -12.70
CA PRO A 604 19.54 17.39 -12.14
C PRO A 604 18.46 18.47 -12.20
N HIS A 605 17.41 18.24 -12.98
CA HIS A 605 16.11 18.86 -12.71
C HIS A 605 15.20 17.82 -12.06
N GLU A 606 14.63 18.16 -10.92
CA GLU A 606 13.54 17.41 -10.31
C GLU A 606 12.33 17.48 -11.24
N MET A 607 11.82 16.32 -11.62
CA MET A 607 10.64 16.21 -12.45
C MET A 607 9.86 15.02 -11.90
N HIS A 608 8.62 15.29 -11.48
CA HIS A 608 7.63 14.26 -11.20
C HIS A 608 7.07 13.84 -12.56
N ILE A 609 7.18 12.55 -12.90
CA ILE A 609 6.68 12.01 -14.15
C ILE A 609 5.26 11.53 -13.89
N PHE A 610 4.28 12.30 -14.32
CA PHE A 610 2.89 11.87 -14.39
C PHE A 610 2.62 11.42 -15.84
N PRO A 611 2.48 10.12 -16.13
CA PRO A 611 1.98 9.71 -17.44
C PRO A 611 0.57 10.28 -17.61
N SER A 612 0.31 10.87 -18.78
CA SER A 612 -0.96 11.50 -19.11
C SER A 612 -2.11 10.52 -18.91
N ILE A 613 -3.05 10.85 -18.02
CA ILE A 613 -4.30 10.11 -17.84
C ILE A 613 -5.23 10.51 -18.99
N GLN A 614 -5.39 9.64 -19.99
CA GLN A 614 -6.60 9.67 -20.80
C GLN A 614 -7.63 8.78 -20.09
N SER A 615 -8.56 9.39 -19.36
CA SER A 615 -9.65 8.66 -18.71
C SER A 615 -10.72 8.32 -19.75
N SER A 616 -11.13 7.05 -19.76
CA SER A 616 -12.31 6.58 -20.46
C SER A 616 -13.56 7.15 -19.80
N VAL A 617 -14.42 7.77 -20.61
CA VAL A 617 -15.73 8.32 -20.24
C VAL A 617 -16.60 7.22 -19.61
N VAL A 618 -17.01 7.39 -18.35
CA VAL A 618 -18.05 6.57 -17.69
C VAL A 618 -19.12 7.53 -17.16
N GLY A 619 -20.37 7.33 -17.61
CA GLY A 619 -21.51 8.19 -17.26
C GLY A 619 -22.02 8.00 -15.82
N PRO A 620 -22.85 8.92 -15.31
CA PRO A 620 -23.18 9.01 -13.89
C PRO A 620 -24.28 8.03 -13.43
N ARG A 621 -24.25 7.63 -12.16
CA ARG A 621 -25.40 7.15 -11.39
C ARG A 621 -25.39 7.61 -9.93
N SER A 622 -26.61 7.82 -9.43
CA SER A 622 -27.12 8.27 -8.13
C SER A 622 -27.32 7.14 -7.10
N PHE A 623 -27.19 7.41 -5.79
CA PHE A 623 -27.97 6.82 -4.66
C PHE A 623 -27.53 7.42 -3.28
N PRO A 624 -28.30 7.25 -2.18
CA PRO A 624 -28.35 8.16 -1.04
C PRO A 624 -27.28 7.80 0.00
N VAL A 625 -26.43 8.77 0.35
CA VAL A 625 -25.47 8.61 1.44
C VAL A 625 -26.17 8.90 2.76
N LEU A 626 -26.25 7.89 3.64
CA LEU A 626 -26.66 8.05 5.03
C LEU A 626 -25.54 8.77 5.80
N SER A 627 -25.72 10.07 6.04
CA SER A 627 -24.82 10.85 6.91
C SER A 627 -25.06 10.53 8.37
N ALA A 628 -23.98 10.37 9.12
CA ALA A 628 -24.00 10.16 10.57
C ALA A 628 -24.46 11.43 11.33
N LYS A 629 -25.70 11.41 11.82
CA LYS A 629 -26.10 11.95 13.13
C LYS A 629 -27.01 10.92 13.81
N GLU A 630 -26.97 10.89 15.13
CA GLU A 630 -27.43 9.81 16.00
C GLU A 630 -28.96 9.53 15.96
N ASP A 631 -29.30 8.31 16.37
CA ASP A 631 -30.54 7.87 17.02
C ASP A 631 -31.85 7.57 16.23
N ASN A 632 -32.29 6.30 16.40
CA ASN A 632 -33.66 5.84 16.65
C ASN A 632 -34.83 6.62 16.02
N HIS A 633 -35.44 6.07 14.95
CA HIS A 633 -36.83 6.35 14.55
C HIS A 633 -37.31 7.82 14.64
N VAL A 634 -36.54 8.77 14.11
CA VAL A 634 -37.02 10.13 13.80
C VAL A 634 -36.84 10.37 12.31
N GLU A 635 -37.89 10.83 11.63
CA GLU A 635 -37.81 11.27 10.24
C GLU A 635 -36.72 12.36 10.12
N ASP A 636 -35.81 12.23 9.15
CA ASP A 636 -34.72 13.18 8.91
C ASP A 636 -35.30 14.61 8.79
N GLU A 637 -34.91 15.50 9.71
CA GLU A 637 -35.46 16.85 9.83
C GLU A 637 -35.32 17.66 8.54
N TYR A 638 -34.23 17.45 7.77
CA TYR A 638 -34.05 18.11 6.48
C TYR A 638 -35.06 17.61 5.46
N VAL A 639 -35.29 16.29 5.40
CA VAL A 639 -36.29 15.68 4.51
C VAL A 639 -37.69 16.15 4.89
N VAL A 640 -38.02 16.20 6.19
CA VAL A 640 -39.31 16.72 6.68
C VAL A 640 -39.49 18.20 6.32
N ARG A 641 -38.45 19.02 6.51
CA ARG A 641 -38.47 20.45 6.16
C ARG A 641 -38.72 20.67 4.68
N VAL A 642 -38.03 19.91 3.81
CA VAL A 642 -38.23 19.97 2.36
C VAL A 642 -39.64 19.49 1.98
N GLN A 643 -40.09 18.37 2.54
CA GLN A 643 -41.42 17.83 2.26
C GLN A 643 -42.54 18.80 2.65
N ASN A 644 -42.41 19.47 3.81
CA ASN A 644 -43.38 20.49 4.24
C ASN A 644 -43.47 21.67 3.28
N ALA A 645 -42.34 22.12 2.73
CA ALA A 645 -42.32 23.19 1.73
C ALA A 645 -42.97 22.75 0.40
N LEU A 646 -42.70 21.51 -0.03
CA LEU A 646 -43.32 20.92 -1.21
C LEU A 646 -44.85 20.77 -1.05
N ASP A 647 -45.30 20.27 0.11
CA ASP A 647 -46.72 20.13 0.44
C ASP A 647 -47.43 21.49 0.49
N ALA A 648 -46.72 22.52 0.95
CA ALA A 648 -47.19 23.91 0.96
C ALA A 648 -47.06 24.64 -0.40
N GLN A 649 -46.54 23.98 -1.44
CA GLN A 649 -46.27 24.56 -2.77
C GLN A 649 -45.39 25.82 -2.72
N GLN A 650 -44.47 25.89 -1.75
CA GLN A 650 -43.51 26.98 -1.65
C GLN A 650 -42.34 26.76 -2.62
N PRO A 651 -41.88 27.81 -3.33
CA PRO A 651 -40.71 27.68 -4.20
C PRO A 651 -39.45 27.44 -3.36
N ILE A 652 -38.64 26.47 -3.77
CA ILE A 652 -37.38 26.12 -3.09
C ILE A 652 -36.23 26.73 -3.88
N ARG A 653 -35.46 27.61 -3.23
CA ARG A 653 -34.27 28.23 -3.82
C ARG A 653 -33.06 27.97 -2.92
N LEU A 654 -31.96 27.51 -3.51
CA LEU A 654 -30.76 27.12 -2.77
C LEU A 654 -29.62 28.09 -3.04
N HIS A 655 -29.00 28.59 -1.97
CA HIS A 655 -27.75 29.35 -2.00
C HIS A 655 -26.63 28.43 -1.51
N ILE A 656 -25.87 27.87 -2.45
CA ILE A 656 -24.77 26.95 -2.17
C ILE A 656 -23.54 27.74 -1.74
N GLY A 657 -23.02 27.48 -0.54
CA GLY A 657 -21.87 28.18 0.06
C GLY A 657 -22.21 29.61 0.52
N GLY A 658 -23.49 29.90 0.78
CA GLY A 658 -23.93 31.25 1.09
C GLY A 658 -23.43 31.78 2.44
N HIS A 659 -23.12 33.07 2.49
CA HIS A 659 -22.63 33.74 3.71
C HIS A 659 -23.59 34.78 4.29
N VAL A 660 -24.75 34.98 3.65
CA VAL A 660 -25.76 35.97 4.07
C VAL A 660 -27.13 35.32 4.08
N HIS A 661 -27.79 35.32 5.25
CA HIS A 661 -29.14 34.79 5.40
C HIS A 661 -30.14 35.59 4.56
N SER A 662 -31.02 34.90 3.84
CA SER A 662 -32.11 35.49 3.07
C SER A 662 -33.39 34.70 3.32
N PRO A 663 -34.54 35.36 3.55
CA PRO A 663 -35.80 34.66 3.81
C PRO A 663 -36.28 33.83 2.61
N ASP A 664 -35.81 34.14 1.40
CA ASP A 664 -36.22 33.49 0.15
C ASP A 664 -35.25 32.40 -0.33
N TRP A 665 -34.12 32.21 0.35
CA TRP A 665 -33.07 31.28 -0.07
C TRP A 665 -32.56 30.44 1.11
N TRP A 666 -32.49 29.13 0.91
CA TRP A 666 -31.91 28.24 1.90
C TRP A 666 -30.43 28.04 1.64
N ILE A 667 -29.63 28.19 2.68
CA ILE A 667 -28.18 28.03 2.59
C ILE A 667 -27.80 26.56 2.73
N VAL A 668 -27.06 26.06 1.76
CA VAL A 668 -26.47 24.71 1.78
C VAL A 668 -24.96 24.84 1.85
N ASP A 669 -24.35 24.29 2.90
CA ASP A 669 -22.89 24.30 3.07
C ASP A 669 -22.42 22.98 3.67
N ALA A 670 -21.18 22.57 3.38
CA ALA A 670 -20.58 21.39 3.99
C ALA A 670 -20.11 21.68 5.44
N ASN A 671 -19.81 22.95 5.74
CA ASN A 671 -19.45 23.40 7.07
C ASN A 671 -20.71 23.79 7.86
N ASP A 672 -20.80 23.31 9.09
CA ASP A 672 -21.86 23.69 10.01
C ASP A 672 -21.70 25.16 10.43
N GLY A 673 -22.79 25.90 10.55
CA GLY A 673 -22.77 27.33 10.88
C GLY A 673 -24.16 27.89 11.17
N ASP A 674 -24.21 28.96 11.98
CA ASP A 674 -25.46 29.54 12.51
C ASP A 674 -26.46 30.01 11.45
N ILE A 675 -26.01 30.23 10.20
CA ILE A 675 -26.82 30.67 9.08
C ILE A 675 -27.11 29.56 8.07
N VAL A 676 -26.52 28.36 8.25
CA VAL A 676 -26.62 27.25 7.31
C VAL A 676 -27.90 26.47 7.57
N ASP A 677 -28.78 26.40 6.58
CA ASP A 677 -30.05 25.68 6.69
C ASP A 677 -29.88 24.17 6.54
N PHE A 678 -28.91 23.75 5.73
CA PHE A 678 -28.65 22.37 5.36
C PHE A 678 -27.14 22.10 5.36
N VAL A 679 -26.67 21.31 6.33
CA VAL A 679 -25.26 20.87 6.39
C VAL A 679 -25.08 19.62 5.53
N MET A 680 -24.63 19.77 4.29
CA MET A 680 -24.47 18.68 3.33
C MET A 680 -23.43 19.00 2.25
N TYR A 681 -22.90 17.96 1.62
CA TYR A 681 -22.00 18.12 0.48
C TYR A 681 -22.78 18.60 -0.75
N ILE A 682 -22.21 19.57 -1.47
CA ILE A 682 -22.79 20.14 -2.69
C ILE A 682 -22.95 19.10 -3.82
N SER A 683 -22.24 17.97 -3.72
CA SER A 683 -22.31 16.83 -4.63
C SER A 683 -23.34 15.78 -4.23
N ASN A 684 -24.04 15.98 -3.11
CA ASN A 684 -25.09 15.09 -2.62
C ASN A 684 -26.14 15.89 -1.82
N LEU A 685 -27.15 16.38 -2.54
CA LEU A 685 -28.28 17.14 -2.03
C LEU A 685 -29.44 16.18 -1.66
N TYR A 686 -29.14 15.18 -0.84
CA TYR A 686 -30.02 14.03 -0.59
C TYR A 686 -31.40 14.40 -0.02
N ALA A 687 -31.51 15.52 0.71
CA ALA A 687 -32.75 16.00 1.29
C ALA A 687 -33.75 16.51 0.23
N PHE A 688 -33.26 16.79 -0.98
CA PHE A 688 -34.02 17.37 -2.08
C PHE A 688 -34.37 16.29 -3.12
N PRO A 689 -35.67 15.95 -3.28
CA PRO A 689 -36.12 15.03 -4.32
C PRO A 689 -35.79 15.49 -5.74
N ASP A 690 -35.86 14.57 -6.70
CA ASP A 690 -35.69 14.89 -8.11
C ASP A 690 -36.69 15.96 -8.54
N GLY A 691 -36.20 17.02 -9.16
CA GLY A 691 -37.02 18.11 -9.66
C GLY A 691 -37.76 18.92 -8.59
N SER A 692 -37.29 18.94 -7.34
CA SER A 692 -37.94 19.66 -6.24
C SER A 692 -37.51 21.13 -6.09
N VAL A 693 -36.42 21.55 -6.73
CA VAL A 693 -35.78 22.87 -6.55
C VAL A 693 -36.09 23.78 -7.74
N ASP A 694 -36.48 25.03 -7.47
CA ASP A 694 -36.77 26.03 -8.49
C ASP A 694 -35.51 26.70 -9.03
N THR A 695 -34.56 27.02 -8.14
CA THR A 695 -33.36 27.78 -8.47
C THR A 695 -32.18 27.41 -7.57
N ILE A 696 -31.01 27.23 -8.18
CA ILE A 696 -29.73 27.10 -7.47
C ILE A 696 -28.89 28.33 -7.79
N TYR A 697 -28.36 28.97 -6.76
CA TYR A 697 -27.35 30.00 -6.84
C TYR A 697 -26.08 29.51 -6.14
N SER A 698 -24.93 29.66 -6.78
CA SER A 698 -23.62 29.31 -6.24
C SER A 698 -22.58 30.34 -6.65
N SER A 699 -21.83 30.88 -5.68
CA SER A 699 -20.79 31.87 -5.92
C SER A 699 -19.46 31.41 -5.34
N HIS A 700 -18.47 31.17 -6.21
CA HIS A 700 -17.11 30.77 -5.86
C HIS A 700 -17.06 29.49 -5.01
N VAL A 701 -17.81 28.47 -5.44
CA VAL A 701 -17.84 27.15 -4.78
C VAL A 701 -17.41 26.02 -5.74
N LEU A 702 -17.77 26.12 -7.02
CA LEU A 702 -17.63 25.03 -7.98
C LEU A 702 -16.15 24.70 -8.29
N GLU A 703 -15.28 25.70 -8.21
CA GLU A 703 -13.82 25.59 -8.40
C GLU A 703 -13.11 24.71 -7.37
N HIS A 704 -13.76 24.41 -6.24
CA HIS A 704 -13.24 23.50 -5.23
C HIS A 704 -13.43 22.02 -5.59
N CYS A 705 -14.16 21.72 -6.67
CA CYS A 705 -14.37 20.35 -7.15
C CYS A 705 -13.22 19.87 -8.04
N THR A 706 -12.80 18.60 -7.89
CA THR A 706 -11.84 17.98 -8.80
C THR A 706 -12.43 17.66 -10.18
N HIS A 707 -11.69 17.97 -11.26
CA HIS A 707 -12.09 17.75 -12.67
C HIS A 707 -11.48 16.47 -13.30
N GLY A 708 -10.94 15.56 -12.48
CA GLY A 708 -10.26 14.35 -12.97
C GLY A 708 -10.23 13.22 -11.94
N PHE A 709 -9.50 13.39 -10.84
CA PHE A 709 -9.50 12.41 -9.74
C PHE A 709 -10.85 12.44 -9.03
N GLY A 710 -11.60 11.34 -9.02
CA GLY A 710 -12.87 11.26 -8.31
C GLY A 710 -14.09 11.82 -9.05
N HIS A 711 -13.93 12.61 -10.12
CA HIS A 711 -15.02 13.26 -10.87
C HIS A 711 -15.99 14.04 -9.96
N GLU A 712 -15.48 14.86 -9.05
CA GLU A 712 -16.35 15.64 -8.14
C GLU A 712 -17.13 16.70 -8.92
N LEU A 713 -16.50 17.38 -9.86
CA LEU A 713 -17.11 18.47 -10.62
C LEU A 713 -18.33 17.99 -11.42
N GLU A 714 -18.17 16.90 -12.15
CA GLU A 714 -19.23 16.32 -12.97
C GLU A 714 -20.37 15.76 -12.12
N ARG A 715 -20.05 15.16 -10.96
CA ARG A 715 -21.05 14.67 -10.01
C ARG A 715 -21.85 15.82 -9.39
N THR A 716 -21.17 16.89 -8.95
CA THR A 716 -21.81 18.09 -8.41
C THR A 716 -22.79 18.70 -9.41
N LEU A 717 -22.36 18.91 -10.66
CA LEU A 717 -23.25 19.47 -11.68
C LEU A 717 -24.43 18.54 -12.02
N SER A 718 -24.20 17.22 -12.06
CA SER A 718 -25.27 16.24 -12.26
C SER A 718 -26.27 16.23 -11.11
N GLU A 719 -25.80 16.39 -9.88
CA GLU A 719 -26.65 16.45 -8.69
C GLU A 719 -27.48 17.74 -8.64
N TRP A 720 -26.89 18.87 -9.01
CA TRP A 720 -27.60 20.15 -9.15
C TRP A 720 -28.67 20.07 -10.22
N HIS A 721 -28.36 19.41 -11.34
CA HIS A 721 -29.34 19.14 -12.39
C HIS A 721 -30.49 18.27 -11.88
N ARG A 722 -30.18 17.16 -11.18
CA ARG A 722 -31.16 16.22 -10.63
C ARG A 722 -32.22 16.91 -9.77
N VAL A 723 -31.80 17.77 -8.84
CA VAL A 723 -32.73 18.41 -7.90
C VAL A 723 -33.51 19.56 -8.54
N LEU A 724 -32.99 20.18 -9.60
CA LEU A 724 -33.70 21.26 -10.30
C LEU A 724 -34.90 20.70 -11.07
N ARG A 725 -36.07 21.32 -10.88
CA ARG A 725 -37.26 21.00 -11.68
C ARG A 725 -36.98 21.23 -13.17
N PRO A 726 -37.71 20.57 -14.08
CA PRO A 726 -37.60 20.86 -15.51
C PRO A 726 -37.76 22.36 -15.80
N GLY A 727 -36.77 22.97 -16.45
CA GLY A 727 -36.71 24.41 -16.71
C GLY A 727 -36.30 25.28 -15.51
N GLY A 728 -35.94 24.68 -14.37
CA GLY A 728 -35.35 25.34 -13.21
C GLY A 728 -34.01 26.01 -13.54
N GLN A 729 -33.65 27.03 -12.76
CA GLN A 729 -32.51 27.90 -13.08
C GLN A 729 -31.28 27.53 -12.26
N LEU A 730 -30.13 27.44 -12.92
CA LEU A 730 -28.81 27.43 -12.28
C LEU A 730 -28.13 28.76 -12.55
N LEU A 731 -27.72 29.44 -11.48
CA LEU A 731 -26.96 30.69 -11.49
C LEU A 731 -25.61 30.40 -10.83
N VAL A 732 -24.54 30.34 -11.61
CA VAL A 732 -23.21 29.98 -11.13
C VAL A 732 -22.20 31.09 -11.41
N SER A 733 -21.47 31.48 -10.37
CA SER A 733 -20.34 32.39 -10.42
C SER A 733 -19.08 31.63 -10.03
N VAL A 734 -18.05 31.69 -10.86
CA VAL A 734 -16.72 31.12 -10.60
C VAL A 734 -15.63 32.13 -10.91
N PRO A 735 -14.41 31.99 -10.36
CA PRO A 735 -13.26 32.78 -10.77
C PRO A 735 -13.05 32.70 -12.29
N ASN A 736 -13.02 33.86 -12.95
CA ASN A 736 -12.74 33.95 -14.38
C ASN A 736 -11.24 33.77 -14.60
N LEU A 737 -10.81 32.53 -14.86
CA LEU A 737 -9.40 32.17 -14.99
C LEU A 737 -8.71 32.97 -16.09
N PHE A 738 -9.41 33.25 -17.20
CA PHE A 738 -8.86 34.03 -18.29
C PHE A 738 -8.58 35.49 -17.87
N ALA A 739 -9.54 36.14 -17.20
CA ALA A 739 -9.36 37.50 -16.70
C ALA A 739 -8.26 37.57 -15.63
N LEU A 740 -8.28 36.63 -14.67
CA LEU A 740 -7.29 36.55 -13.61
C LEU A 740 -5.88 36.28 -14.14
N ALA A 741 -5.71 35.36 -15.09
CA ALA A 741 -4.43 35.09 -15.73
C ALA A 741 -3.93 36.33 -16.50
N THR A 742 -4.82 37.04 -17.19
CA THR A 742 -4.48 38.29 -17.92
C THR A 742 -4.00 39.38 -16.96
N LEU A 743 -4.66 39.55 -15.81
CA LEU A 743 -4.21 40.47 -14.76
C LEU A 743 -2.89 40.01 -14.14
N PHE A 744 -2.73 38.72 -13.86
CA PHE A 744 -1.53 38.17 -13.22
C PHE A 744 -0.26 38.35 -14.05
N ILE A 745 -0.34 38.19 -15.38
CA ILE A 745 0.80 38.37 -16.28
C ILE A 745 1.08 39.84 -16.63
N ASN A 746 0.19 40.77 -16.26
CA ASN A 746 0.39 42.19 -16.54
C ASN A 746 1.48 42.77 -15.62
N GLU A 747 2.66 43.01 -16.20
CA GLU A 747 3.82 43.54 -15.47
C GLU A 747 3.60 44.94 -14.87
N SER A 748 2.61 45.68 -15.35
CA SER A 748 2.24 47.00 -14.79
C SER A 748 1.53 46.89 -13.44
N ILE A 749 1.00 45.71 -13.08
CA ILE A 749 0.31 45.47 -11.81
C ILE A 749 1.36 45.21 -10.70
N PRO A 750 1.32 45.96 -9.58
CA PRO A 750 2.23 45.75 -8.46
C PRO A 750 2.25 44.30 -7.96
N HIS A 751 3.43 43.80 -7.58
CA HIS A 751 3.62 42.43 -7.11
C HIS A 751 2.63 42.04 -6.00
N GLN A 752 2.39 42.93 -5.04
CA GLN A 752 1.42 42.72 -3.95
C GLN A 752 0.00 42.40 -4.45
N HIS A 753 -0.46 43.05 -5.52
CA HIS A 753 -1.80 42.78 -6.07
C HIS A 753 -1.79 41.51 -6.91
N ARG A 754 -0.66 41.15 -7.54
CA ARG A 754 -0.50 39.85 -8.21
C ARG A 754 -0.50 38.67 -7.24
N VAL A 755 0.01 38.84 -6.01
CA VAL A 755 -0.13 37.83 -4.95
C VAL A 755 -1.60 37.63 -4.58
N TRP A 756 -2.36 38.72 -4.45
CA TRP A 756 -3.80 38.62 -4.19
C TRP A 756 -4.57 37.99 -5.36
N ILE A 757 -4.24 38.33 -6.61
CA ILE A 757 -4.83 37.69 -7.81
C ILE A 757 -4.54 36.19 -7.81
N MET A 758 -3.31 35.80 -7.45
CA MET A 758 -2.94 34.39 -7.28
C MET A 758 -3.80 33.71 -6.19
N THR A 759 -4.11 34.39 -5.08
CA THR A 759 -5.02 33.86 -4.06
C THR A 759 -6.40 33.56 -4.64
N VAL A 760 -6.96 34.44 -5.48
CA VAL A 760 -8.25 34.16 -6.16
C VAL A 760 -8.14 33.01 -7.16
N MET A 761 -6.98 32.81 -7.79
CA MET A 761 -6.77 31.71 -8.74
C MET A 761 -6.64 30.34 -8.06
N TYR A 762 -6.07 30.28 -6.86
CA TYR A 762 -5.69 29.02 -6.20
C TYR A 762 -6.41 28.74 -4.88
N GLY A 763 -7.31 29.63 -4.46
CA GLY A 763 -7.95 29.61 -3.14
C GLY A 763 -7.14 30.37 -2.08
N GLY A 764 -7.81 30.74 -0.99
CA GLY A 764 -7.19 31.39 0.17
C GLY A 764 -6.26 30.46 0.96
N GLN A 765 -6.39 29.14 0.78
CA GLN A 765 -5.66 28.09 1.49
C GLN A 765 -5.77 28.21 3.01
N ILE A 766 -6.91 28.71 3.49
CA ILE A 766 -7.17 28.92 4.92
C ILE A 766 -7.49 27.57 5.60
N ASP A 767 -8.12 26.65 4.86
CA ASP A 767 -8.41 25.28 5.30
C ASP A 767 -8.39 24.28 4.11
N GLN A 768 -8.81 23.03 4.37
CA GLN A 768 -8.81 21.96 3.37
C GLN A 768 -9.85 22.13 2.25
N TYR A 769 -10.86 22.99 2.45
CA TYR A 769 -11.92 23.27 1.49
C TYR A 769 -11.62 24.51 0.66
N ASP A 770 -10.84 25.46 1.19
CA ASP A 770 -10.41 26.70 0.52
C ASP A 770 -9.23 26.50 -0.47
N LEU A 771 -9.35 25.51 -1.35
CA LEU A 771 -8.39 25.18 -2.41
C LEU A 771 -9.11 25.12 -3.75
N HIS A 772 -8.68 25.93 -4.72
CA HIS A 772 -9.25 25.90 -6.07
C HIS A 772 -8.55 24.78 -6.87
N LYS A 773 -9.30 23.73 -7.21
CA LYS A 773 -8.81 22.50 -7.86
C LYS A 773 -9.02 22.52 -9.38
N VAL A 774 -9.82 23.45 -9.87
CA VAL A 774 -10.11 23.67 -11.29
C VAL A 774 -10.29 25.17 -11.54
N GLY A 775 -9.89 25.63 -12.73
CA GLY A 775 -10.15 27.00 -13.16
C GLY A 775 -10.96 27.02 -14.44
N PHE A 776 -11.83 28.02 -14.57
CA PHE A 776 -12.80 28.11 -15.65
C PHE A 776 -12.57 29.32 -16.55
N ASP A 777 -12.66 29.09 -17.85
CA ASP A 777 -13.12 30.11 -18.79
C ASP A 777 -14.56 29.80 -19.23
N GLU A 778 -15.15 30.71 -20.00
CA GLU A 778 -16.53 30.58 -20.46
C GLU A 778 -16.76 29.29 -21.27
N ALA A 779 -15.82 28.94 -22.14
CA ALA A 779 -15.95 27.75 -22.99
C ALA A 779 -15.91 26.45 -22.17
N ILE A 780 -14.99 26.35 -21.21
CA ILE A 780 -14.84 25.20 -20.32
C ILE A 780 -16.08 25.04 -19.45
N LEU A 781 -16.54 26.12 -18.81
CA LEU A 781 -17.73 26.06 -17.94
C LEU A 781 -18.98 25.66 -18.72
N VAL A 782 -19.21 26.27 -19.89
CA VAL A 782 -20.34 25.92 -20.78
C VAL A 782 -20.28 24.45 -21.21
N ALA A 783 -19.08 23.91 -21.50
CA ALA A 783 -18.93 22.51 -21.87
C ALA A 783 -19.34 21.55 -20.75
N TYR A 784 -18.91 21.80 -19.51
CA TYR A 784 -19.30 21.00 -18.35
C TYR A 784 -20.80 21.11 -18.04
N LEU A 785 -21.37 22.32 -18.10
CA LEU A 785 -22.81 22.54 -17.93
C LEU A 785 -23.62 21.79 -18.99
N THR A 786 -23.22 21.87 -20.26
CA THR A 786 -23.89 21.17 -21.36
C THR A 786 -23.81 19.66 -21.18
N GLN A 787 -22.65 19.14 -20.77
CA GLN A 787 -22.46 17.71 -20.49
C GLN A 787 -23.35 17.21 -19.35
N ALA A 788 -23.61 18.04 -18.34
CA ALA A 788 -24.48 17.73 -17.21
C ALA A 788 -25.98 17.88 -17.50
N GLY A 789 -26.37 18.25 -18.73
CA GLY A 789 -27.78 18.39 -19.14
C GLY A 789 -28.34 19.81 -19.05
N PHE A 790 -27.52 20.82 -18.78
CA PHE A 790 -27.98 22.21 -18.80
C PHE A 790 -28.07 22.77 -20.23
N CYS A 791 -29.07 23.61 -20.49
CA CYS A 791 -29.23 24.34 -21.75
C CYS A 791 -29.54 25.83 -21.52
N ASP A 792 -29.76 26.60 -22.60
CA ASP A 792 -30.01 28.05 -22.56
C ASP A 792 -28.96 28.83 -21.74
N VAL A 793 -27.68 28.52 -21.96
CA VAL A 793 -26.57 29.09 -21.21
C VAL A 793 -26.33 30.54 -21.64
N THR A 794 -26.37 31.46 -20.68
CA THR A 794 -26.22 32.91 -20.89
C THR A 794 -25.26 33.51 -19.87
N ARG A 795 -24.39 34.39 -20.33
CA ARG A 795 -23.48 35.14 -19.46
C ARG A 795 -24.11 36.44 -18.98
N HIS A 796 -23.86 36.79 -17.73
CA HIS A 796 -24.30 38.02 -17.09
C HIS A 796 -23.10 38.77 -16.51
N ASP A 797 -23.24 40.07 -16.30
CA ASP A 797 -22.24 40.86 -15.57
C ASP A 797 -22.45 40.71 -14.05
N ASP A 798 -23.71 40.65 -13.61
CA ASP A 798 -24.15 40.46 -12.23
C ASP A 798 -25.55 39.80 -12.26
N PHE A 799 -25.84 38.96 -11.27
CA PHE A 799 -27.17 38.37 -11.09
C PHE A 799 -28.12 39.27 -10.29
N GLY A 800 -27.61 40.26 -9.55
CA GLY A 800 -28.38 41.19 -8.73
C GLY A 800 -29.02 40.55 -7.50
N LEU A 801 -28.42 39.47 -6.98
CA LEU A 801 -28.98 38.67 -5.88
C LEU A 801 -28.31 38.94 -4.52
N PHE A 802 -26.98 38.89 -4.47
CA PHE A 802 -26.21 39.01 -3.24
C PHE A 802 -24.95 39.86 -3.48
N ASP A 803 -24.51 40.58 -2.45
CA ASP A 803 -23.24 41.31 -2.46
C ASP A 803 -22.10 40.34 -2.07
N ASP A 804 -21.68 39.53 -3.04
CA ASP A 804 -20.68 38.47 -2.85
C ASP A 804 -19.60 38.47 -3.96
N SER A 805 -18.82 37.40 -4.04
CA SER A 805 -17.72 37.28 -4.99
C SER A 805 -18.14 37.43 -6.46
N SER A 806 -19.42 37.21 -6.81
CA SER A 806 -19.96 37.36 -8.16
C SER A 806 -19.88 38.78 -8.73
N VAL A 807 -19.85 39.81 -7.88
CA VAL A 807 -19.75 41.23 -8.31
C VAL A 807 -18.33 41.79 -8.24
N LEU A 808 -17.32 40.96 -7.99
CA LEU A 808 -15.94 41.42 -7.83
C LEU A 808 -15.36 41.99 -9.14
N VAL A 809 -14.87 43.23 -9.04
CA VAL A 809 -14.20 43.97 -10.12
C VAL A 809 -12.84 44.43 -9.64
N ILE A 810 -11.82 44.25 -10.46
CA ILE A 810 -10.44 44.66 -10.16
C ILE A 810 -9.85 45.34 -11.38
N TYR A 811 -9.31 46.54 -11.20
CA TYR A 811 -8.81 47.35 -12.31
C TYR A 811 -9.83 47.49 -13.45
N ASP A 812 -11.10 47.72 -13.08
CA ASP A 812 -12.24 47.82 -13.99
C ASP A 812 -12.51 46.54 -14.82
N ILE A 813 -11.94 45.41 -14.41
CA ILE A 813 -12.15 44.09 -15.03
C ILE A 813 -12.95 43.21 -14.06
N PRO A 814 -14.15 42.73 -14.44
CA PRO A 814 -14.87 41.71 -13.69
C PRO A 814 -14.02 40.43 -13.63
N ILE A 815 -13.76 39.95 -12.41
CA ILE A 815 -12.93 38.76 -12.18
C ILE A 815 -13.75 37.49 -11.95
N SER A 816 -15.07 37.60 -12.03
CA SER A 816 -16.02 36.49 -11.91
C SER A 816 -16.65 36.21 -13.25
N LEU A 817 -16.90 34.92 -13.50
CA LEU A 817 -17.61 34.42 -14.66
C LEU A 817 -19.01 34.01 -14.21
N ASN A 818 -19.98 34.90 -14.44
CA ASN A 818 -21.38 34.71 -14.04
C ASN A 818 -22.17 34.09 -15.20
N ILE A 819 -22.59 32.84 -15.03
CA ILE A 819 -23.34 32.07 -16.02
C ILE A 819 -24.70 31.65 -15.44
N GLN A 820 -25.75 31.91 -16.22
CA GLN A 820 -27.08 31.36 -15.99
C GLN A 820 -27.34 30.23 -17.00
N ALA A 821 -27.87 29.10 -16.53
CA ALA A 821 -28.33 28.00 -17.37
C ALA A 821 -29.67 27.44 -16.86
N ARG A 822 -30.32 26.58 -17.67
CA ARG A 822 -31.58 25.90 -17.32
C ARG A 822 -31.40 24.39 -17.29
N ALA A 823 -32.08 23.72 -16.36
CA ALA A 823 -32.14 22.26 -16.32
C ALA A 823 -33.05 21.75 -17.47
N CYS A 824 -32.45 21.03 -18.41
CA CYS A 824 -33.08 20.46 -19.59
C CYS A 824 -32.84 18.93 -19.61
#